data_AF-A0A2I1MAY8-F1
#
_entry.id   AF-A0A2I1MAY8-F1
#
_cell.length_a   1.000
_cell.length_b   1.000
_cell.length_c   1.000
_cell.angle_alpha   90.00
_cell.angle_beta   90.00
_cell.angle_gamma   90.00
#
_symmetry.space_group_name_H-M   'P 1'
#
loop_
_entity.id
_entity.type
_entity.pdbx_description
1 polymer ?
#
loop_
_entity_poly.entity_id
_entity_poly.type
_entity_poly.pdbx_seq_one_letter_code
_entity_poly.pdbx_strand_id
1 'polypeptide(L)'
;MKSKKLYIGTIALALSIGTLAPLGNNAISSVAYASEQNNQKQNEEKNRNTEDETKKDEKQSAKSNELKELIDDASSVKESERYNKASSFEKDNYNKAIEAGKNPKAESDLQQLIDNIISAKEKLGASSFNTYEQREGLSSTIALAEKLSKSIENNSNISKDEKDKLKNAIDNAKVYEKNVNKSGEEIKSTNNTLAQNINDLISKYNLDLDNLALTNDEFDKIIPSENTSYGKSYKNLGSLINSVKEFSKKDTYKKLNSKEKNNLTNASNQAIDIHNNFKSTTDQLKQAYNNLNKAYNDALVTVNSEDTQVSRLKKQIQEATASNPEGYGNAGEVAKLSYNNAKANANTIAKKENATADELQKALNNLKLAKLTLAPVKTKTLDDEQNQKSAKENLQKLVDDAKSYKKENPYKSASAENKKEYDDAITKASDLLKNANSTNAQFDEQLKKINDAKSKLAASKLDTNNNDFEQGKTFLDSLVRNKKIVEVSSAYKDADSSKKEAYDKAISDASLILKDIADGKDIAAEKINESINKIVNALADMKYIDDIKYPSTLKELIDEAPSFRESLGYYIKNNSQKDADKALIKTYNDLIEEVSKNIDTINQDQKLAEKYVERINDVKKTIQGKMTSEELDLKYKLNKLIDDAEKVSKRPDFNKAAQQKRDDLNKALEKAKKAETNKEIEEAISYLQAALKGFEKESLEDLLALAKKVKEHEDYKDVGATQKESLDNAIAAANNALASGNDTEKEIARTALENALDQSEIKAIADLIRSGKESKDTSKDGKETVNPKQIIEKVIANDQTLKASEKYKKAQKSLRDAYDKALLQASELINKDDVKEKDLKAASDKLIAAAHALDGDKFKARLKELQDNFAKNKSKITDKTKRSDLEEKIKALDNENATMDDLLAVEKAYKEATAVTGSQTPVQGSTSTTTKSVPGTTTTTTPVTTTKKVPATITPGSIVRTGIKSIVGVAVVLVVALGAYALTGKSKKKDENEKTQRRNDNEIK
;
A
#
# COMPACT_ATOMS: atom_id res chain seq x y z
N MET A 1 -21.78 -14.70 -21.27
CA MET A 1 -21.11 -15.99 -21.51
C MET A 1 -20.17 -16.31 -20.35
N LYS A 2 -19.72 -17.56 -20.18
CA LYS A 2 -18.97 -18.02 -18.99
C LYS A 2 -17.54 -17.47 -18.97
N SER A 3 -17.05 -17.06 -17.80
CA SER A 3 -15.66 -16.65 -17.58
C SER A 3 -14.72 -17.85 -17.57
N LYS A 4 -13.61 -17.78 -18.33
CA LYS A 4 -12.52 -18.76 -18.26
C LYS A 4 -11.68 -18.50 -17.01
N LYS A 5 -11.82 -19.34 -15.97
CA LYS A 5 -10.86 -19.38 -14.86
C LYS A 5 -9.56 -20.05 -15.35
N LEU A 6 -8.45 -19.33 -15.28
CA LEU A 6 -7.13 -19.85 -15.61
C LEU A 6 -6.61 -20.68 -14.43
N TYR A 7 -6.71 -22.01 -14.51
CA TYR A 7 -6.19 -22.92 -13.51
C TYR A 7 -4.67 -23.06 -13.63
N ILE A 8 -3.93 -22.16 -12.97
CA ILE A 8 -2.47 -22.30 -12.78
C ILE A 8 -2.24 -23.28 -11.63
N GLY A 9 -1.68 -24.44 -11.93
CA GLY A 9 -1.25 -25.40 -10.90
C GLY A 9 0.00 -24.91 -10.18
N THR A 10 -0.11 -24.51 -8.92
CA THR A 10 1.04 -24.34 -8.03
C THR A 10 1.59 -25.72 -7.65
N ILE A 11 2.66 -26.14 -8.32
CA ILE A 11 3.48 -27.28 -7.88
C ILE A 11 4.37 -26.77 -6.75
N ALA A 12 3.78 -26.69 -5.57
CA ALA A 12 4.51 -26.55 -4.33
C ALA A 12 5.36 -27.82 -4.15
N LEU A 13 6.68 -27.66 -4.21
CA LEU A 13 7.57 -28.57 -3.48
C LEU A 13 7.15 -28.46 -2.01
N ALA A 14 6.85 -29.57 -1.33
CA ALA A 14 6.23 -29.53 -0.01
C ALA A 14 7.13 -28.79 1.01
N LEU A 15 6.82 -27.53 1.28
CA LEU A 15 7.49 -26.73 2.29
C LEU A 15 6.88 -27.07 3.66
N SER A 16 7.66 -27.78 4.48
CA SER A 16 7.44 -27.96 5.91
C SER A 16 7.58 -26.61 6.63
N ILE A 17 6.51 -25.81 6.63
CA ILE A 17 6.40 -24.60 7.46
C ILE A 17 5.92 -25.03 8.84
N GLY A 18 6.81 -24.98 9.83
CA GLY A 18 6.59 -25.55 11.15
C GLY A 18 5.95 -24.59 12.15
N THR A 19 4.63 -24.39 12.09
CA THR A 19 3.90 -23.73 13.20
C THR A 19 3.79 -24.70 14.38
N LEU A 20 4.54 -24.46 15.45
CA LEU A 20 4.58 -25.31 16.63
C LEU A 20 3.36 -25.10 17.54
N ALA A 21 2.41 -26.03 17.46
CA ALA A 21 1.41 -26.28 18.50
C ALA A 21 1.42 -27.77 18.86
N PRO A 22 1.30 -28.16 20.14
CA PRO A 22 1.33 -29.57 20.55
C PRO A 22 0.00 -30.27 20.22
N LEU A 23 -0.14 -30.70 18.96
CA LEU A 23 -1.23 -31.57 18.53
C LEU A 23 -1.05 -32.96 19.17
N GLY A 24 -1.68 -33.15 20.33
CA GLY A 24 -1.70 -34.44 21.04
C GLY A 24 -2.36 -35.55 20.22
N ASN A 25 -1.84 -36.77 20.40
CA ASN A 25 -2.33 -38.07 19.91
C ASN A 25 -3.53 -38.03 18.94
N ASN A 26 -3.26 -37.81 17.65
CA ASN A 26 -4.13 -38.24 16.56
C ASN A 26 -3.30 -38.89 15.46
N ALA A 27 -3.78 -40.02 14.94
CA ALA A 27 -2.99 -40.86 14.05
C ALA A 27 -2.77 -40.19 12.68
N ILE A 28 -1.51 -40.08 12.26
CA ILE A 28 -1.17 -39.77 10.87
C ILE A 28 -1.71 -40.91 10.00
N SER A 29 -2.76 -40.62 9.23
CA SER A 29 -3.61 -41.64 8.61
C SER A 29 -2.92 -42.36 7.44
N SER A 30 -2.29 -43.50 7.72
CA SER A 30 -1.70 -44.45 6.74
C SER A 30 -2.73 -45.19 5.87
N VAL A 31 -4.01 -44.86 6.01
CA VAL A 31 -5.19 -45.52 5.41
C VAL A 31 -5.11 -45.63 3.87
N ALA A 32 -4.39 -44.73 3.21
CA ALA A 32 -4.24 -44.69 1.74
C ALA A 32 -3.13 -45.58 1.15
N TYR A 33 -2.55 -46.50 1.95
CA TYR A 33 -1.65 -47.55 1.45
C TYR A 33 -1.97 -48.95 1.99
N ALA A 34 -2.60 -49.07 3.16
CA ALA A 34 -3.18 -50.36 3.58
C ALA A 34 -4.22 -50.89 2.57
N SER A 35 -4.91 -50.00 1.85
CA SER A 35 -6.02 -50.34 0.96
C SER A 35 -5.69 -51.27 -0.21
N GLU A 36 -4.44 -51.36 -0.69
CA GLU A 36 -4.13 -52.21 -1.86
C GLU A 36 -3.87 -53.68 -1.48
N GLN A 37 -3.25 -53.96 -0.33
CA GLN A 37 -3.21 -55.33 0.22
C GLN A 37 -4.52 -55.71 0.93
N ASN A 38 -5.18 -54.75 1.59
CA ASN A 38 -6.42 -55.02 2.34
C ASN A 38 -7.66 -55.14 1.42
N ASN A 39 -7.63 -54.63 0.18
CA ASN A 39 -8.69 -54.88 -0.81
C ASN A 39 -8.79 -56.36 -1.26
N GLN A 40 -7.71 -57.16 -1.12
CA GLN A 40 -7.82 -58.60 -1.29
C GLN A 40 -8.52 -59.24 -0.07
N LYS A 41 -8.04 -58.96 1.15
CA LYS A 41 -8.63 -59.49 2.40
C LYS A 41 -10.11 -59.07 2.60
N GLN A 42 -10.54 -57.88 2.17
CA GLN A 42 -11.95 -57.44 2.29
C GLN A 42 -12.97 -58.17 1.39
N ASN A 43 -12.55 -58.80 0.28
CA ASN A 43 -13.48 -59.57 -0.56
C ASN A 43 -13.82 -60.94 0.07
N GLU A 44 -12.90 -61.53 0.82
CA GLU A 44 -13.11 -62.80 1.53
C GLU A 44 -14.08 -62.62 2.72
N GLU A 45 -13.99 -61.48 3.41
CA GLU A 45 -14.75 -61.20 4.63
C GLU A 45 -16.27 -61.00 4.39
N LYS A 46 -16.70 -60.89 3.13
CA LYS A 46 -18.11 -60.65 2.76
C LYS A 46 -18.98 -61.91 2.72
N ASN A 47 -18.41 -63.10 2.87
CA ASN A 47 -19.11 -64.39 2.84
C ASN A 47 -19.32 -65.01 4.24
N ARG A 48 -19.41 -64.18 5.29
CA ARG A 48 -19.75 -64.62 6.65
C ARG A 48 -21.23 -65.02 6.77
N ASN A 49 -21.53 -66.29 6.52
CA ASN A 49 -22.59 -67.06 7.17
C ASN A 49 -22.33 -68.55 6.94
N THR A 50 -22.51 -69.37 7.99
CA THR A 50 -22.08 -70.79 8.04
C THR A 50 -20.61 -71.02 7.68
N GLU A 51 -19.72 -70.77 8.65
CA GLU A 51 -18.35 -71.31 8.62
C GLU A 51 -18.34 -72.72 9.25
N ASP A 52 -17.75 -73.66 8.52
CA ASP A 52 -17.49 -75.05 8.90
C ASP A 52 -16.19 -75.10 9.73
N GLU A 53 -16.07 -75.99 10.73
CA GLU A 53 -14.91 -76.02 11.65
C GLU A 53 -13.59 -76.18 10.87
N THR A 54 -13.60 -76.93 9.77
CA THR A 54 -12.47 -77.11 8.85
C THR A 54 -11.87 -75.80 8.30
N LYS A 55 -12.67 -74.75 8.10
CA LYS A 55 -12.18 -73.45 7.59
C LYS A 55 -11.48 -72.60 8.66
N LYS A 56 -11.72 -72.90 9.92
CA LYS A 56 -11.08 -72.22 11.05
C LYS A 56 -9.60 -72.60 11.10
N ASP A 57 -9.31 -73.89 10.97
CA ASP A 57 -7.96 -74.46 11.00
C ASP A 57 -7.09 -73.96 9.82
N GLU A 58 -7.64 -73.85 8.61
CA GLU A 58 -6.93 -73.27 7.46
C GLU A 58 -6.53 -71.81 7.72
N LYS A 59 -7.46 -71.01 8.24
CA LYS A 59 -7.27 -69.58 8.52
C LYS A 59 -6.33 -69.33 9.70
N GLN A 60 -6.28 -70.26 10.65
CA GLN A 60 -5.33 -70.32 11.76
C GLN A 60 -3.93 -70.71 11.28
N SER A 61 -3.82 -71.73 10.44
CA SER A 61 -2.57 -72.14 9.78
C SER A 61 -1.93 -70.99 8.99
N ALA A 62 -2.74 -70.27 8.20
CA ALA A 62 -2.28 -69.09 7.47
C ALA A 62 -1.65 -68.02 8.36
N LYS A 63 -2.24 -67.70 9.52
CA LYS A 63 -1.67 -66.73 10.48
C LYS A 63 -0.42 -67.25 11.19
N SER A 64 -0.37 -68.54 11.50
CA SER A 64 0.83 -69.18 12.05
C SER A 64 2.03 -69.05 11.08
N ASN A 65 1.77 -69.23 9.79
CA ASN A 65 2.76 -69.04 8.73
C ASN A 65 3.15 -67.55 8.54
N GLU A 66 2.18 -66.63 8.49
CA GLU A 66 2.42 -65.16 8.39
C GLU A 66 3.28 -64.66 9.57
N LEU A 67 3.01 -65.13 10.79
CA LEU A 67 3.84 -64.83 11.98
C LEU A 67 5.25 -65.44 11.87
N LYS A 68 5.37 -66.69 11.38
CA LYS A 68 6.65 -67.37 11.23
C LYS A 68 7.55 -66.67 10.21
N GLU A 69 7.02 -66.31 9.04
CA GLU A 69 7.79 -65.58 8.01
C GLU A 69 8.37 -64.26 8.54
N LEU A 70 7.60 -63.54 9.36
CA LEU A 70 8.05 -62.30 10.02
C LEU A 70 9.15 -62.53 11.08
N ILE A 71 9.21 -63.72 11.67
CA ILE A 71 10.26 -64.12 12.62
C ILE A 71 11.52 -64.59 11.87
N ASP A 72 11.36 -65.34 10.78
CA ASP A 72 12.47 -65.85 9.96
C ASP A 72 13.20 -64.71 9.21
N ASP A 73 12.48 -63.68 8.73
CA ASP A 73 13.08 -62.44 8.18
C ASP A 73 13.76 -61.55 9.24
N ALA A 74 13.59 -61.81 10.55
CA ALA A 74 14.06 -60.90 11.58
C ALA A 74 15.58 -60.68 11.60
N SER A 75 16.38 -61.66 11.17
CA SER A 75 17.84 -61.50 10.97
C SER A 75 18.12 -60.57 9.79
N SER A 76 17.43 -60.78 8.67
CA SER A 76 17.50 -59.97 7.45
C SER A 76 17.08 -58.51 7.70
N VAL A 77 16.11 -58.26 8.58
CA VAL A 77 15.74 -56.91 9.04
C VAL A 77 16.82 -56.29 9.93
N LYS A 78 17.47 -57.04 10.83
CA LYS A 78 18.53 -56.53 11.72
C LYS A 78 19.79 -56.12 10.97
N GLU A 79 20.06 -56.72 9.81
CA GLU A 79 21.13 -56.33 8.89
C GLU A 79 20.79 -55.11 8.02
N SER A 80 19.53 -54.67 8.01
CA SER A 80 19.03 -53.66 7.07
C SER A 80 19.48 -52.24 7.40
N GLU A 81 19.59 -51.39 6.37
CA GLU A 81 19.88 -49.97 6.54
C GLU A 81 18.87 -49.26 7.45
N ARG A 82 17.56 -49.48 7.28
CA ARG A 82 16.57 -48.91 8.19
C ARG A 82 16.79 -49.30 9.65
N TYR A 83 17.17 -50.55 9.93
CA TYR A 83 17.54 -50.95 11.29
C TYR A 83 18.84 -50.27 11.73
N ASN A 84 19.89 -50.22 10.91
CA ASN A 84 21.12 -49.50 11.25
C ASN A 84 20.85 -48.03 11.64
N LYS A 85 20.05 -47.32 10.84
CA LYS A 85 19.62 -45.92 11.04
C LYS A 85 18.57 -45.72 12.15
N ALA A 86 18.08 -46.79 12.79
CA ALA A 86 17.06 -46.73 13.85
C ALA A 86 17.62 -46.35 15.23
N SER A 87 16.79 -45.74 16.07
CA SER A 87 17.13 -45.46 17.48
C SER A 87 17.18 -46.74 18.32
N SER A 88 17.83 -46.70 19.48
CA SER A 88 17.84 -47.80 20.45
C SER A 88 16.43 -48.21 20.88
N PHE A 89 15.52 -47.25 21.01
CA PHE A 89 14.10 -47.49 21.33
C PHE A 89 13.36 -48.18 20.18
N GLU A 90 13.54 -47.76 18.93
CA GLU A 90 12.98 -48.45 17.75
C GLU A 90 13.49 -49.90 17.65
N LYS A 91 14.81 -50.09 17.84
CA LYS A 91 15.47 -51.41 17.86
C LYS A 91 14.92 -52.30 18.97
N ASP A 92 14.82 -51.79 20.19
CA ASP A 92 14.30 -52.51 21.36
C ASP A 92 12.84 -52.91 21.18
N ASN A 93 11.98 -52.02 20.69
CA ASN A 93 10.59 -52.33 20.38
C ASN A 93 10.44 -53.43 19.31
N TYR A 94 11.22 -53.36 18.22
CA TYR A 94 11.20 -54.40 17.19
C TYR A 94 11.71 -55.75 17.73
N ASN A 95 12.81 -55.77 18.48
CA ASN A 95 13.32 -56.99 19.10
C ASN A 95 12.29 -57.59 20.08
N LYS A 96 11.65 -56.78 20.92
CA LYS A 96 10.59 -57.23 21.85
C LYS A 96 9.36 -57.79 21.12
N ALA A 97 8.95 -57.17 20.01
CA ALA A 97 7.87 -57.70 19.18
C ALA A 97 8.22 -59.08 18.60
N ILE A 98 9.46 -59.28 18.12
CA ILE A 98 9.94 -60.57 17.62
C ILE A 98 10.03 -61.63 18.73
N GLU A 99 10.57 -61.31 19.91
CA GLU A 99 10.64 -62.28 21.01
C GLU A 99 9.26 -62.64 21.58
N ALA A 100 8.29 -61.72 21.52
CA ALA A 100 6.88 -62.01 21.82
C ALA A 100 6.24 -62.91 20.73
N GLY A 101 6.54 -62.66 19.45
CA GLY A 101 6.06 -63.48 18.33
C GLY A 101 6.55 -64.93 18.39
N LYS A 102 7.78 -65.17 18.84
CA LYS A 102 8.32 -66.52 19.06
C LYS A 102 7.63 -67.29 20.19
N ASN A 103 6.99 -66.58 21.13
CA ASN A 103 6.43 -67.15 22.35
C ASN A 103 4.97 -66.69 22.55
N PRO A 104 4.05 -67.04 21.63
CA PRO A 104 2.65 -66.63 21.71
C PRO A 104 1.99 -67.22 22.97
N LYS A 105 1.26 -66.38 23.72
CA LYS A 105 0.63 -66.78 25.00
C LYS A 105 -0.71 -67.48 24.79
N ALA A 106 -1.48 -67.01 23.81
CA ALA A 106 -2.73 -67.64 23.38
C ALA A 106 -2.89 -67.51 21.85
N GLU A 107 -3.66 -68.42 21.28
CA GLU A 107 -3.96 -68.49 19.84
C GLU A 107 -4.71 -67.24 19.32
N SER A 108 -5.52 -66.63 20.18
CA SER A 108 -6.18 -65.33 19.93
C SER A 108 -5.21 -64.21 19.56
N ASP A 109 -3.98 -64.29 20.07
CA ASP A 109 -3.04 -63.17 20.08
C ASP A 109 -2.24 -63.09 18.78
N LEU A 110 -2.31 -64.12 17.92
CA LEU A 110 -1.50 -64.24 16.70
C LEU A 110 -1.62 -63.01 15.79
N GLN A 111 -2.83 -62.47 15.58
CA GLN A 111 -3.00 -61.25 14.78
C GLN A 111 -2.32 -60.05 15.45
N GLN A 112 -2.49 -59.89 16.77
CA GLN A 112 -1.90 -58.78 17.50
C GLN A 112 -0.36 -58.86 17.51
N LEU A 113 0.21 -60.07 17.52
CA LEU A 113 1.65 -60.29 17.39
C LEU A 113 2.17 -59.93 15.99
N ILE A 114 1.46 -60.36 14.93
CA ILE A 114 1.74 -59.97 13.54
C ILE A 114 1.70 -58.43 13.40
N ASP A 115 0.61 -57.81 13.82
CA ASP A 115 0.39 -56.36 13.72
C ASP A 115 1.46 -55.58 14.52
N ASN A 116 1.84 -56.06 15.71
CA ASN A 116 2.92 -55.48 16.51
C ASN A 116 4.29 -55.59 15.82
N ILE A 117 4.62 -56.74 15.22
CA ILE A 117 5.89 -56.94 14.51
C ILE A 117 5.95 -56.06 13.26
N ILE A 118 4.89 -56.03 12.46
CA ILE A 118 4.78 -55.16 11.27
C ILE A 118 4.92 -53.69 11.71
N SER A 119 4.13 -53.24 12.69
CA SER A 119 4.14 -51.85 13.12
C SER A 119 5.46 -51.43 13.82
N ALA A 120 6.20 -52.36 14.42
CA ALA A 120 7.54 -52.10 14.94
C ALA A 120 8.60 -52.08 13.83
N LYS A 121 8.48 -52.97 12.84
CA LYS A 121 9.32 -53.01 11.64
C LYS A 121 9.20 -51.69 10.85
N GLU A 122 7.98 -51.26 10.52
CA GLU A 122 7.71 -50.00 9.80
C GLU A 122 8.35 -48.75 10.45
N LYS A 123 8.45 -48.73 11.79
CA LYS A 123 9.02 -47.62 12.57
C LYS A 123 10.55 -47.58 12.59
N LEU A 124 11.24 -48.60 12.09
CA LEU A 124 12.72 -48.62 12.05
C LEU A 124 13.26 -47.47 11.16
N GLY A 125 14.14 -46.65 11.74
CA GLY A 125 14.77 -45.51 11.08
C GLY A 125 14.00 -44.20 11.25
N ALA A 126 12.85 -44.22 11.95
CA ALA A 126 11.97 -43.07 12.09
C ALA A 126 12.64 -41.89 12.80
N SER A 127 13.47 -42.14 13.80
CA SER A 127 14.34 -41.13 14.41
C SER A 127 15.19 -40.37 13.37
N SER A 128 15.86 -41.07 12.46
CA SER A 128 16.67 -40.45 11.40
C SER A 128 15.80 -39.64 10.42
N PHE A 129 14.72 -40.22 9.88
CA PHE A 129 13.91 -39.54 8.86
C PHE A 129 12.89 -38.53 9.38
N ASN A 130 12.64 -38.46 10.69
CA ASN A 130 11.80 -37.41 11.30
C ASN A 130 12.60 -36.28 11.95
N THR A 131 13.93 -36.39 12.08
CA THR A 131 14.79 -35.33 12.64
C THR A 131 15.78 -34.72 11.63
N TYR A 132 15.68 -35.07 10.34
CA TYR A 132 16.67 -34.67 9.34
C TYR A 132 16.78 -33.15 9.17
N GLU A 133 15.67 -32.40 9.18
CA GLU A 133 15.70 -30.92 9.02
C GLU A 133 16.44 -30.23 10.18
N GLN A 134 16.22 -30.69 11.42
CA GLN A 134 16.92 -30.18 12.59
C GLN A 134 18.41 -30.53 12.54
N ARG A 135 18.77 -31.71 12.02
CA ARG A 135 20.17 -32.11 11.80
C ARG A 135 20.84 -31.31 10.69
N GLU A 136 20.16 -31.05 9.56
CA GLU A 136 20.69 -30.19 8.49
C GLU A 136 20.92 -28.75 8.96
N GLY A 137 20.03 -28.21 9.80
CA GLY A 137 20.27 -26.93 10.48
C GLY A 137 21.49 -26.96 11.38
N LEU A 138 21.63 -28.01 12.20
CA LEU A 138 22.81 -28.21 13.05
C LEU A 138 24.10 -28.36 12.23
N SER A 139 24.10 -29.11 11.11
CA SER A 139 25.23 -29.20 10.18
C SER A 139 25.61 -27.84 9.59
N SER A 140 24.61 -27.01 9.28
CA SER A 140 24.83 -25.69 8.69
C SER A 140 25.41 -24.69 9.70
N THR A 141 24.93 -24.73 10.95
CA THR A 141 25.52 -23.95 12.07
C THR A 141 26.90 -24.48 12.46
N ILE A 142 27.16 -25.79 12.37
CA ILE A 142 28.51 -26.37 12.54
C ILE A 142 29.47 -25.82 11.50
N ALA A 143 29.09 -25.77 10.21
CA ALA A 143 29.95 -25.20 9.16
C ALA A 143 30.30 -23.73 9.42
N LEU A 144 29.33 -22.93 9.91
CA LEU A 144 29.54 -21.54 10.29
C LEU A 144 30.44 -21.41 11.53
N ALA A 145 30.24 -22.26 12.55
CA ALA A 145 31.09 -22.32 13.74
C ALA A 145 32.53 -22.74 13.40
N GLU A 146 32.73 -23.68 12.46
CA GLU A 146 34.06 -24.06 11.97
C GLU A 146 34.75 -22.93 11.20
N LYS A 147 34.00 -22.16 10.41
CA LYS A 147 34.53 -20.98 9.70
C LYS A 147 35.01 -19.93 10.70
N LEU A 148 34.20 -19.64 11.72
CA LEU A 148 34.59 -18.80 12.86
C LEU A 148 35.80 -19.35 13.61
N SER A 149 35.84 -20.65 13.90
CA SER A 149 36.95 -21.28 14.62
C SER A 149 38.28 -21.17 13.87
N LYS A 150 38.27 -21.18 12.54
CA LYS A 150 39.45 -20.99 11.67
C LYS A 150 39.88 -19.52 11.64
N SER A 151 38.96 -18.58 11.50
CA SER A 151 39.30 -17.14 11.43
C SER A 151 39.86 -16.59 12.75
N ILE A 152 39.45 -17.14 13.90
CA ILE A 152 39.95 -16.72 15.22
C ILE A 152 41.23 -17.44 15.66
N GLU A 153 41.67 -18.50 14.96
CA GLU A 153 42.74 -19.39 15.41
C GLU A 153 44.02 -18.60 15.77
N ASN A 154 44.46 -17.74 14.86
CA ASN A 154 45.64 -16.87 15.01
C ASN A 154 45.35 -15.51 15.68
N ASN A 155 44.11 -15.20 16.06
CA ASN A 155 43.75 -13.92 16.67
C ASN A 155 44.23 -13.88 18.14
N SER A 156 45.21 -13.03 18.45
CA SER A 156 45.81 -12.88 19.79
C SER A 156 44.87 -12.32 20.86
N ASN A 157 43.79 -11.65 20.46
CA ASN A 157 42.91 -10.93 21.38
C ASN A 157 41.84 -11.86 22.00
N ILE A 158 41.64 -13.05 21.42
CA ILE A 158 40.70 -14.08 21.89
C ILE A 158 41.48 -15.11 22.70
N SER A 159 41.03 -15.40 23.93
CA SER A 159 41.75 -16.31 24.82
C SER A 159 41.75 -17.75 24.30
N LYS A 160 42.73 -18.55 24.72
CA LYS A 160 42.78 -19.98 24.40
C LYS A 160 41.51 -20.69 24.87
N ASP A 161 41.09 -20.42 26.11
CA ASP A 161 39.89 -20.98 26.73
C ASP A 161 38.61 -20.77 25.89
N GLU A 162 38.51 -19.66 25.16
CA GLU A 162 37.35 -19.37 24.29
C GLU A 162 37.40 -20.11 22.97
N LYS A 163 38.60 -20.26 22.39
CA LYS A 163 38.82 -21.11 21.21
C LYS A 163 38.54 -22.58 21.54
N ASP A 164 39.04 -23.04 22.70
CA ASP A 164 38.79 -24.39 23.21
C ASP A 164 37.29 -24.60 23.53
N LYS A 165 36.58 -23.60 24.10
CA LYS A 165 35.12 -23.65 24.30
C LYS A 165 34.35 -23.74 22.98
N LEU A 166 34.67 -22.92 21.98
CA LEU A 166 34.03 -22.98 20.66
C LEU A 166 34.28 -24.35 20.00
N LYS A 167 35.53 -24.84 20.03
CA LYS A 167 35.88 -26.16 19.51
C LYS A 167 35.10 -27.29 20.21
N ASN A 168 35.02 -27.26 21.55
CA ASN A 168 34.25 -28.25 22.30
C ASN A 168 32.74 -28.18 22.01
N ALA A 169 32.19 -26.98 21.76
CA ALA A 169 30.80 -26.82 21.32
C ALA A 169 30.57 -27.41 19.91
N ILE A 170 31.50 -27.20 18.98
CA ILE A 170 31.49 -27.81 17.62
C ILE A 170 31.55 -29.33 17.71
N ASP A 171 32.47 -29.88 18.50
CA ASP A 171 32.65 -31.33 18.61
C ASP A 171 31.44 -32.00 19.30
N ASN A 172 30.85 -31.37 20.31
CA ASN A 172 29.58 -31.81 20.88
C ASN A 172 28.43 -31.72 19.87
N ALA A 173 28.32 -30.64 19.09
CA ALA A 173 27.31 -30.49 18.06
C ALA A 173 27.40 -31.60 17.00
N LYS A 174 28.61 -31.97 16.55
CA LYS A 174 28.85 -33.12 15.66
C LYS A 174 28.44 -34.45 16.29
N VAL A 175 28.57 -34.61 17.61
CA VAL A 175 28.10 -35.80 18.33
C VAL A 175 26.57 -35.86 18.38
N TYR A 176 25.87 -34.73 18.55
CA TYR A 176 24.41 -34.68 18.50
C TYR A 176 23.86 -34.90 17.09
N GLU A 177 24.45 -34.24 16.08
CA GLU A 177 24.04 -34.33 14.67
C GLU A 177 24.06 -35.78 14.15
N LYS A 178 25.10 -36.57 14.48
CA LYS A 178 25.16 -37.98 14.07
C LYS A 178 24.34 -38.96 14.93
N ASN A 179 23.89 -38.57 16.12
CA ASN A 179 23.29 -39.49 17.10
C ASN A 179 21.78 -39.70 16.87
N VAL A 180 21.41 -40.87 16.35
CA VAL A 180 20.01 -41.28 16.07
C VAL A 180 19.12 -41.36 17.31
N ASN A 181 19.69 -41.44 18.52
CA ASN A 181 18.91 -41.48 19.76
C ASN A 181 18.50 -40.08 20.25
N LYS A 182 18.97 -39.00 19.61
CA LYS A 182 18.61 -37.62 19.95
C LYS A 182 17.32 -37.18 19.25
N SER A 183 16.43 -36.61 20.04
CA SER A 183 15.16 -36.03 19.59
C SER A 183 15.36 -34.71 18.83
N GLY A 184 14.35 -34.33 18.03
CA GLY A 184 14.40 -33.07 17.26
C GLY A 184 14.61 -31.83 18.13
N GLU A 185 14.02 -31.79 19.32
CA GLU A 185 14.17 -30.66 20.26
C GLU A 185 15.53 -30.65 20.97
N GLU A 186 16.16 -31.80 21.26
CA GLU A 186 17.56 -31.82 21.73
C GLU A 186 18.54 -31.31 20.67
N ILE A 187 18.33 -31.69 19.40
CA ILE A 187 19.15 -31.27 18.26
C ILE A 187 18.99 -29.76 18.03
N LYS A 188 17.74 -29.27 18.05
CA LYS A 188 17.39 -27.84 17.96
C LYS A 188 17.93 -27.02 19.14
N SER A 189 17.83 -27.53 20.37
CA SER A 189 18.45 -26.91 21.54
C SER A 189 19.97 -26.80 21.40
N THR A 190 20.62 -27.86 20.90
CA THR A 190 22.06 -27.87 20.59
C THR A 190 22.41 -26.86 19.47
N ASN A 191 21.56 -26.75 18.46
CA ASN A 191 21.71 -25.78 17.35
C ASN A 191 21.63 -24.33 17.87
N ASN A 192 20.61 -24.00 18.65
CA ASN A 192 20.45 -22.69 19.28
C ASN A 192 21.63 -22.37 20.20
N THR A 193 22.11 -23.35 20.98
CA THR A 193 23.29 -23.18 21.85
C THR A 193 24.56 -22.90 21.04
N LEU A 194 24.78 -23.59 19.92
CA LEU A 194 25.94 -23.32 19.06
C LEU A 194 25.84 -21.95 18.38
N ALA A 195 24.66 -21.58 17.89
CA ALA A 195 24.38 -20.26 17.32
C ALA A 195 24.58 -19.13 18.36
N GLN A 196 24.21 -19.35 19.62
CA GLN A 196 24.51 -18.41 20.70
C GLN A 196 26.02 -18.25 20.91
N ASN A 197 26.78 -19.34 21.01
CA ASN A 197 28.24 -19.29 21.19
C ASN A 197 28.93 -18.54 20.03
N ILE A 198 28.48 -18.74 18.78
CA ILE A 198 28.89 -17.95 17.62
C ILE A 198 28.61 -16.45 17.86
N ASN A 199 27.35 -16.11 18.16
CA ASN A 199 26.88 -14.75 18.27
C ASN A 199 27.56 -13.99 19.43
N ASP A 200 27.74 -14.63 20.57
CA ASP A 200 28.40 -14.08 21.75
C ASP A 200 29.88 -13.80 21.47
N LEU A 201 30.58 -14.70 20.80
CA LEU A 201 32.01 -14.52 20.49
C LEU A 201 32.22 -13.40 19.45
N ILE A 202 31.38 -13.36 18.41
CA ILE A 202 31.37 -12.28 17.41
C ILE A 202 31.08 -10.93 18.08
N SER A 203 30.05 -10.86 18.94
CA SER A 203 29.66 -9.63 19.63
C SER A 203 30.71 -9.16 20.63
N LYS A 204 31.32 -10.08 21.39
CA LYS A 204 32.34 -9.77 22.40
C LYS A 204 33.63 -9.22 21.78
N TYR A 205 34.01 -9.70 20.59
CA TYR A 205 35.27 -9.35 19.94
C TYR A 205 35.11 -8.43 18.72
N ASN A 206 33.88 -7.97 18.43
CA ASN A 206 33.54 -7.14 17.28
C ASN A 206 34.14 -7.69 15.97
N LEU A 207 33.87 -8.97 15.72
CA LEU A 207 34.44 -9.69 14.58
C LEU A 207 33.72 -9.31 13.28
N ASP A 208 34.50 -9.17 12.21
CA ASP A 208 34.02 -8.86 10.86
C ASP A 208 33.07 -9.97 10.35
N LEU A 209 31.84 -9.57 10.04
CA LEU A 209 30.76 -10.46 9.61
C LEU A 209 30.95 -10.96 8.17
N ASP A 210 31.52 -10.16 7.28
CA ASP A 210 31.62 -10.47 5.85
C ASP A 210 32.59 -11.64 5.61
N ASN A 211 33.69 -11.66 6.36
CA ASN A 211 34.65 -12.78 6.37
C ASN A 211 34.15 -14.03 7.12
N LEU A 212 33.03 -13.94 7.86
CA LEU A 212 32.47 -15.03 8.66
C LEU A 212 31.23 -15.69 8.05
N ALA A 213 30.46 -14.97 7.23
CA ALA A 213 29.26 -15.51 6.59
C ALA A 213 29.60 -16.65 5.61
N LEU A 214 28.73 -17.66 5.53
CA LEU A 214 28.88 -18.76 4.57
C LEU A 214 28.59 -18.26 3.15
N THR A 215 29.51 -18.55 2.24
CA THR A 215 29.35 -18.34 0.79
C THR A 215 28.57 -19.51 0.17
N ASN A 216 28.08 -19.32 -1.05
CA ASN A 216 27.33 -20.34 -1.77
C ASN A 216 28.15 -21.62 -1.98
N ASP A 217 29.40 -21.50 -2.41
CA ASP A 217 30.30 -22.65 -2.59
C ASP A 217 30.79 -23.25 -1.25
N GLU A 218 30.51 -22.65 -0.10
CA GLU A 218 30.69 -23.30 1.21
C GLU A 218 29.43 -24.09 1.61
N PHE A 219 28.22 -23.56 1.35
CA PHE A 219 26.97 -24.32 1.52
C PHE A 219 26.96 -25.63 0.72
N ASP A 220 27.48 -25.61 -0.51
CA ASP A 220 27.63 -26.80 -1.36
C ASP A 220 28.54 -27.89 -0.78
N LYS A 221 29.46 -27.50 0.12
CA LYS A 221 30.46 -28.38 0.72
C LYS A 221 30.04 -28.91 2.10
N ILE A 222 28.83 -28.56 2.57
CA ILE A 222 28.27 -29.09 3.82
C ILE A 222 27.87 -30.55 3.59
N ILE A 223 28.64 -31.46 4.18
CA ILE A 223 28.35 -32.89 4.21
C ILE A 223 27.75 -33.21 5.59
N PRO A 224 26.41 -33.35 5.72
CA PRO A 224 25.78 -33.80 6.96
C PRO A 224 26.06 -35.29 7.19
N SER A 225 25.84 -35.82 8.40
CA SER A 225 26.11 -37.24 8.66
C SER A 225 25.29 -38.17 7.78
N GLU A 226 25.75 -39.41 7.65
CA GLU A 226 25.07 -40.45 6.87
C GLU A 226 23.64 -40.74 7.37
N ASN A 227 23.36 -40.52 8.66
CA ASN A 227 22.01 -40.68 9.23
C ASN A 227 21.07 -39.56 8.76
N THR A 228 21.57 -38.32 8.71
CA THR A 228 20.87 -37.15 8.16
C THR A 228 20.69 -37.26 6.65
N SER A 229 21.73 -37.67 5.92
CA SER A 229 21.72 -37.91 4.48
C SER A 229 20.71 -38.99 4.08
N TYR A 230 20.65 -40.08 4.83
CA TYR A 230 19.63 -41.13 4.68
C TYR A 230 18.23 -40.57 4.92
N GLY A 231 18.00 -39.92 6.07
CA GLY A 231 16.70 -39.39 6.46
C GLY A 231 16.14 -38.40 5.44
N LYS A 232 16.99 -37.48 4.96
CA LYS A 232 16.67 -36.52 3.88
C LYS A 232 16.29 -37.23 2.58
N SER A 233 17.10 -38.20 2.15
CA SER A 233 16.88 -38.94 0.89
C SER A 233 15.58 -39.73 0.92
N TYR A 234 15.28 -40.38 2.04
CA TYR A 234 14.02 -41.10 2.28
C TYR A 234 12.80 -40.16 2.21
N LYS A 235 12.83 -39.03 2.93
CA LYS A 235 11.71 -38.06 2.97
C LYS A 235 11.47 -37.38 1.62
N ASN A 236 12.53 -37.05 0.88
CA ASN A 236 12.42 -36.52 -0.48
C ASN A 236 11.77 -37.52 -1.43
N LEU A 237 12.17 -38.80 -1.37
CA LEU A 237 11.59 -39.86 -2.20
C LEU A 237 10.10 -40.07 -1.89
N GLY A 238 9.73 -40.24 -0.62
CA GLY A 238 8.32 -40.39 -0.21
C GLY A 238 7.44 -39.19 -0.58
N SER A 239 7.97 -37.97 -0.46
CA SER A 239 7.25 -36.74 -0.85
C SER A 239 7.03 -36.64 -2.36
N LEU A 240 7.99 -37.11 -3.16
CA LEU A 240 7.87 -37.17 -4.62
C LEU A 240 6.89 -38.26 -5.07
N ILE A 241 6.94 -39.46 -4.47
CA ILE A 241 5.97 -40.54 -4.71
C ILE A 241 4.54 -40.04 -4.45
N ASN A 242 4.31 -39.35 -3.34
CA ASN A 242 3.01 -38.74 -3.04
C ASN A 242 2.62 -37.66 -4.05
N SER A 243 3.57 -36.83 -4.50
CA SER A 243 3.32 -35.81 -5.54
C SER A 243 2.88 -36.44 -6.87
N VAL A 244 3.48 -37.58 -7.25
CA VAL A 244 3.10 -38.36 -8.45
C VAL A 244 1.74 -39.06 -8.25
N LYS A 245 1.46 -39.61 -7.06
CA LYS A 245 0.16 -40.22 -6.69
C LYS A 245 -0.98 -39.18 -6.68
N GLU A 246 -0.72 -37.91 -6.37
CA GLU A 246 -1.71 -36.83 -6.52
C GLU A 246 -1.78 -36.25 -7.93
N PHE A 247 -0.72 -36.35 -8.73
CA PHE A 247 -0.77 -35.96 -10.15
C PHE A 247 -1.60 -36.95 -10.99
N SER A 248 -1.46 -38.25 -10.77
CA SER A 248 -2.17 -39.29 -11.55
C SER A 248 -3.70 -39.22 -11.41
N LYS A 249 -4.21 -38.66 -10.31
CA LYS A 249 -5.65 -38.41 -10.07
C LYS A 249 -6.22 -37.22 -10.86
N LYS A 250 -5.40 -36.30 -11.36
CA LYS A 250 -5.86 -35.05 -11.99
C LYS A 250 -6.29 -35.29 -13.44
N ASP A 251 -7.31 -34.57 -13.91
CA ASP A 251 -7.73 -34.62 -15.33
C ASP A 251 -6.58 -34.33 -16.32
N THR A 252 -5.59 -33.55 -15.90
CA THR A 252 -4.36 -33.30 -16.66
C THR A 252 -3.58 -34.57 -17.00
N TYR A 253 -3.52 -35.56 -16.11
CA TYR A 253 -2.85 -36.84 -16.35
C TYR A 253 -3.50 -37.64 -17.48
N LYS A 254 -4.80 -37.45 -17.73
CA LYS A 254 -5.50 -38.11 -18.83
C LYS A 254 -4.91 -37.76 -20.20
N LYS A 255 -4.32 -36.56 -20.36
CA LYS A 255 -3.68 -36.08 -21.60
C LYS A 255 -2.46 -36.91 -22.05
N LEU A 256 -1.75 -37.56 -21.12
CA LEU A 256 -0.56 -38.34 -21.45
C LEU A 256 -0.91 -39.54 -22.34
N ASN A 257 -0.04 -39.88 -23.29
CA ASN A 257 -0.17 -41.12 -24.07
C ASN A 257 0.25 -42.36 -23.24
N SER A 258 -0.02 -43.55 -23.75
CA SER A 258 0.25 -44.81 -23.03
C SER A 258 1.74 -45.02 -22.71
N LYS A 259 2.67 -44.54 -23.56
CA LYS A 259 4.11 -44.65 -23.31
C LYS A 259 4.55 -43.76 -22.15
N GLU A 260 4.05 -42.53 -22.07
CA GLU A 260 4.33 -41.59 -20.98
C GLU A 260 3.73 -42.05 -19.65
N LYS A 261 2.47 -42.55 -19.68
CA LYS A 261 1.82 -43.15 -18.51
C LYS A 261 2.63 -44.35 -17.99
N ASN A 262 3.00 -45.28 -18.88
CA ASN A 262 3.79 -46.45 -18.51
C ASN A 262 5.18 -46.04 -17.98
N ASN A 263 5.85 -45.06 -18.58
CA ASN A 263 7.14 -44.56 -18.09
C ASN A 263 7.04 -43.99 -16.66
N LEU A 264 6.03 -43.15 -16.40
CA LEU A 264 5.84 -42.55 -15.07
C LEU A 264 5.38 -43.59 -14.03
N THR A 265 4.49 -44.51 -14.39
CA THR A 265 4.08 -45.61 -13.52
C THR A 265 5.26 -46.54 -13.19
N ASN A 266 6.07 -46.93 -14.17
CA ASN A 266 7.23 -47.80 -13.94
C ASN A 266 8.26 -47.13 -13.01
N ALA A 267 8.57 -45.85 -13.24
CA ALA A 267 9.47 -45.09 -12.36
C ALA A 267 8.87 -44.89 -10.95
N SER A 268 7.54 -44.72 -10.84
CA SER A 268 6.85 -44.60 -9.56
C SER A 268 6.86 -45.90 -8.78
N ASN A 269 6.65 -47.05 -9.44
CA ASN A 269 6.68 -48.36 -8.81
C ASN A 269 8.09 -48.67 -8.29
N GLN A 270 9.12 -48.50 -9.13
CA GLN A 270 10.52 -48.63 -8.70
C GLN A 270 10.87 -47.73 -7.51
N ALA A 271 10.34 -46.50 -7.47
CA ALA A 271 10.52 -45.60 -6.34
C ALA A 271 9.81 -46.08 -5.07
N ILE A 272 8.60 -46.64 -5.20
CA ILE A 272 7.84 -47.25 -4.09
C ILE A 272 8.59 -48.47 -3.54
N ASP A 273 9.07 -49.36 -4.41
CA ASP A 273 9.84 -50.55 -4.04
C ASP A 273 11.12 -50.17 -3.27
N ILE A 274 11.89 -49.22 -3.80
CA ILE A 274 13.12 -48.73 -3.15
C ILE A 274 12.83 -47.97 -1.84
N HIS A 275 11.74 -47.21 -1.76
CA HIS A 275 11.33 -46.52 -0.53
C HIS A 275 10.91 -47.54 0.55
N ASN A 276 10.17 -48.58 0.19
CA ASN A 276 9.63 -49.56 1.13
C ASN A 276 10.64 -50.66 1.51
N ASN A 277 11.65 -50.92 0.68
CA ASN A 277 12.73 -51.84 0.99
C ASN A 277 13.60 -51.34 2.16
N PHE A 278 13.64 -52.14 3.23
CA PHE A 278 14.38 -51.87 4.46
C PHE A 278 15.90 -51.81 4.25
N LYS A 279 16.43 -52.51 3.24
CA LYS A 279 17.85 -52.60 2.90
C LYS A 279 18.32 -51.50 1.93
N SER A 280 17.42 -50.65 1.43
CA SER A 280 17.79 -49.59 0.49
C SER A 280 18.75 -48.57 1.10
N THR A 281 19.85 -48.29 0.41
CA THR A 281 20.88 -47.34 0.84
C THR A 281 20.51 -45.89 0.51
N THR A 282 21.21 -44.94 1.14
CA THR A 282 21.10 -43.50 0.85
C THR A 282 21.22 -43.17 -0.64
N ASP A 283 22.14 -43.81 -1.36
CA ASP A 283 22.33 -43.54 -2.79
C ASP A 283 21.29 -44.23 -3.68
N GLN A 284 20.77 -45.39 -3.30
CA GLN A 284 19.61 -45.98 -3.97
C GLN A 284 18.36 -45.09 -3.81
N LEU A 285 18.13 -44.52 -2.63
CA LEU A 285 17.07 -43.54 -2.38
C LEU A 285 17.23 -42.28 -3.24
N LYS A 286 18.46 -41.72 -3.36
CA LYS A 286 18.77 -40.59 -4.26
C LYS A 286 18.54 -40.95 -5.73
N GLN A 287 18.97 -42.14 -6.17
CA GLN A 287 18.84 -42.58 -7.56
C GLN A 287 17.37 -42.79 -7.94
N ALA A 288 16.58 -43.42 -7.07
CA ALA A 288 15.13 -43.55 -7.23
C ALA A 288 14.43 -42.19 -7.29
N TYR A 289 14.83 -41.23 -6.44
CA TYR A 289 14.33 -39.86 -6.48
C TYR A 289 14.65 -39.19 -7.81
N ASN A 290 15.89 -39.28 -8.29
CA ASN A 290 16.30 -38.67 -9.57
C ASN A 290 15.56 -39.29 -10.77
N ASN A 291 15.41 -40.61 -10.80
CA ASN A 291 14.70 -41.32 -11.86
C ASN A 291 13.20 -40.95 -11.90
N LEU A 292 12.53 -40.97 -10.75
CA LEU A 292 11.12 -40.56 -10.64
C LEU A 292 10.94 -39.07 -10.93
N ASN A 293 11.85 -38.22 -10.46
CA ASN A 293 11.80 -36.78 -10.68
C ASN A 293 11.94 -36.48 -12.18
N LYS A 294 12.84 -37.16 -12.90
CA LYS A 294 12.94 -37.02 -14.35
C LYS A 294 11.63 -37.43 -15.04
N ALA A 295 11.12 -38.64 -14.78
CA ALA A 295 9.89 -39.13 -15.39
C ALA A 295 8.67 -38.23 -15.09
N TYR A 296 8.60 -37.65 -13.89
CA TYR A 296 7.55 -36.71 -13.50
C TYR A 296 7.70 -35.35 -14.21
N ASN A 297 8.92 -34.80 -14.31
CA ASN A 297 9.16 -33.56 -15.06
C ASN A 297 8.87 -33.74 -16.57
N ASP A 298 9.25 -34.87 -17.17
CA ASP A 298 8.94 -35.22 -18.57
C ASP A 298 7.41 -35.24 -18.80
N ALA A 299 6.66 -35.89 -17.90
CA ALA A 299 5.20 -35.97 -17.97
C ALA A 299 4.50 -34.61 -17.76
N LEU A 300 5.01 -33.76 -16.87
CA LEU A 300 4.49 -32.40 -16.69
C LEU A 300 4.69 -31.54 -17.95
N VAL A 301 5.85 -31.63 -18.60
CA VAL A 301 6.14 -30.91 -19.86
C VAL A 301 5.21 -31.36 -21.00
N THR A 302 4.83 -32.64 -21.04
CA THR A 302 3.82 -33.12 -22.01
C THR A 302 2.44 -32.51 -21.73
N VAL A 303 2.06 -32.38 -20.45
CA VAL A 303 0.77 -31.80 -20.04
C VAL A 303 0.67 -30.30 -20.31
N ASN A 304 1.80 -29.59 -20.16
CA ASN A 304 1.98 -28.17 -20.50
C ASN A 304 3.47 -27.90 -20.83
N SER A 305 3.76 -27.53 -22.08
CA SER A 305 5.13 -27.27 -22.55
C SER A 305 5.83 -26.09 -21.87
N GLU A 306 5.08 -25.16 -21.27
CA GLU A 306 5.63 -24.04 -20.49
C GLU A 306 5.99 -24.45 -19.05
N ASP A 307 5.43 -25.55 -18.55
CA ASP A 307 5.67 -26.11 -17.22
C ASP A 307 6.91 -27.02 -17.28
N THR A 308 8.07 -26.38 -17.42
CA THR A 308 9.41 -27.00 -17.44
C THR A 308 9.99 -27.08 -16.02
N GLN A 309 11.00 -27.94 -15.82
CA GLN A 309 11.73 -27.97 -14.55
C GLN A 309 12.39 -26.61 -14.24
N VAL A 310 12.88 -25.91 -15.26
CA VAL A 310 13.49 -24.57 -15.12
C VAL A 310 12.48 -23.53 -14.67
N SER A 311 11.29 -23.45 -15.29
CA SER A 311 10.24 -22.50 -14.88
C SER A 311 9.69 -22.82 -13.49
N ARG A 312 9.52 -24.11 -13.13
CA ARG A 312 9.21 -24.54 -11.76
C ARG A 312 10.24 -24.11 -10.73
N LEU A 313 11.53 -24.34 -10.98
CA LEU A 313 12.59 -24.00 -10.03
C LEU A 313 12.78 -22.48 -9.89
N LYS A 314 12.69 -21.70 -10.99
CA LYS A 314 12.69 -20.23 -10.92
C LYS A 314 11.54 -19.70 -10.07
N LYS A 315 10.35 -20.29 -10.21
CA LYS A 315 9.18 -19.97 -9.36
C LYS A 315 9.40 -20.33 -7.89
N GLN A 316 9.92 -21.52 -7.58
CA GLN A 316 10.22 -21.92 -6.20
C GLN A 316 11.27 -21.02 -5.54
N ILE A 317 12.26 -20.53 -6.29
CA ILE A 317 13.20 -19.51 -5.79
C ILE A 317 12.46 -18.20 -5.53
N GLN A 318 11.66 -17.71 -6.47
CA GLN A 318 10.88 -16.47 -6.30
C GLN A 318 9.96 -16.53 -5.07
N GLU A 319 9.27 -17.66 -4.85
CA GLU A 319 8.42 -17.90 -3.68
C GLU A 319 9.26 -17.95 -2.38
N ALA A 320 10.44 -18.59 -2.40
CA ALA A 320 11.33 -18.72 -1.24
C ALA A 320 12.14 -17.45 -0.90
N THR A 321 12.17 -16.44 -1.79
CA THR A 321 12.86 -15.16 -1.57
C THR A 321 11.92 -13.95 -1.43
N ALA A 322 10.61 -14.12 -1.70
CA ALA A 322 9.61 -13.04 -1.66
C ALA A 322 9.47 -12.34 -0.30
N SER A 323 9.69 -13.05 0.79
CA SER A 323 9.70 -12.52 2.16
C SER A 323 10.96 -12.95 2.91
N ASN A 324 11.10 -12.54 4.18
CA ASN A 324 12.09 -13.11 5.08
C ASN A 324 11.47 -14.30 5.84
N PRO A 325 12.24 -15.37 6.10
CA PRO A 325 11.71 -16.56 6.75
C PRO A 325 11.45 -16.33 8.24
N GLU A 326 10.59 -17.18 8.81
CA GLU A 326 10.47 -17.34 10.26
C GLU A 326 11.84 -17.55 10.92
N GLY A 327 12.05 -16.95 12.10
CA GLY A 327 13.34 -16.95 12.81
C GLY A 327 14.31 -15.84 12.37
N TYR A 328 14.19 -15.27 11.16
CA TYR A 328 15.17 -14.30 10.62
C TYR A 328 15.46 -13.11 11.54
N GLY A 329 14.45 -12.54 12.21
CA GLY A 329 14.65 -11.42 13.14
C GLY A 329 15.50 -11.79 14.37
N ASN A 330 15.33 -13.02 14.86
CA ASN A 330 15.90 -13.52 16.12
C ASN A 330 17.21 -14.31 15.92
N ALA A 331 17.66 -14.49 14.68
CA ALA A 331 18.94 -15.15 14.37
C ALA A 331 20.14 -14.24 14.70
N GLY A 332 21.34 -14.80 14.78
CA GLY A 332 22.58 -14.00 14.84
C GLY A 332 22.93 -13.35 13.49
N GLU A 333 23.56 -12.17 13.50
CA GLU A 333 23.77 -11.37 12.28
C GLU A 333 24.54 -12.10 11.18
N VAL A 334 25.56 -12.90 11.53
CA VAL A 334 26.33 -13.71 10.58
C VAL A 334 25.46 -14.78 9.87
N ALA A 335 24.41 -15.29 10.52
CA ALA A 335 23.46 -16.21 9.92
C ALA A 335 22.48 -15.48 9.00
N LYS A 336 22.00 -14.28 9.39
CA LYS A 336 21.22 -13.39 8.51
C LYS A 336 21.98 -13.06 7.24
N LEU A 337 23.25 -12.69 7.36
CA LEU A 337 24.14 -12.40 6.24
C LEU A 337 24.38 -13.63 5.35
N SER A 338 24.59 -14.81 5.94
CA SER A 338 24.71 -16.07 5.20
C SER A 338 23.43 -16.40 4.41
N TYR A 339 22.24 -16.18 4.99
CA TYR A 339 20.95 -16.29 4.29
C TYR A 339 20.82 -15.25 3.17
N ASN A 340 21.22 -14.00 3.40
CA ASN A 340 21.16 -12.94 2.40
C ASN A 340 22.09 -13.21 1.20
N ASN A 341 23.29 -13.77 1.44
CA ASN A 341 24.22 -14.20 0.40
C ASN A 341 23.66 -15.35 -0.46
N ALA A 342 22.93 -16.30 0.16
CA ALA A 342 22.23 -17.36 -0.57
C ALA A 342 21.01 -16.82 -1.34
N LYS A 343 20.23 -15.91 -0.74
CA LYS A 343 19.06 -15.24 -1.34
C LYS A 343 19.45 -14.39 -2.55
N ALA A 344 20.55 -13.64 -2.47
CA ALA A 344 21.08 -12.85 -3.56
C ALA A 344 21.54 -13.73 -4.75
N ASN A 345 22.29 -14.80 -4.47
CA ASN A 345 22.73 -15.75 -5.49
C ASN A 345 21.56 -16.48 -6.15
N ALA A 346 20.61 -17.01 -5.37
CA ALA A 346 19.43 -17.69 -5.90
C ALA A 346 18.60 -16.75 -6.81
N ASN A 347 18.37 -15.51 -6.38
CA ASN A 347 17.71 -14.50 -7.23
C ASN A 347 18.51 -14.16 -8.50
N THR A 348 19.84 -14.19 -8.45
CA THR A 348 20.70 -13.94 -9.61
C THR A 348 20.63 -15.09 -10.62
N ILE A 349 20.72 -16.34 -10.16
CA ILE A 349 20.62 -17.54 -11.00
C ILE A 349 19.19 -17.68 -11.57
N ALA A 350 18.15 -17.32 -10.81
CA ALA A 350 16.78 -17.30 -11.32
C ALA A 350 16.57 -16.27 -12.46
N LYS A 351 17.25 -15.11 -12.39
CA LYS A 351 17.21 -14.05 -13.41
C LYS A 351 18.03 -14.36 -14.66
N LYS A 352 19.08 -15.19 -14.58
CA LYS A 352 19.86 -15.65 -15.75
C LYS A 352 18.93 -16.34 -16.76
N GLU A 353 18.92 -15.87 -18.01
CA GLU A 353 18.03 -16.40 -19.06
C GLU A 353 18.26 -17.91 -19.26
N ASN A 354 19.48 -18.27 -19.64
CA ASN A 354 19.95 -19.64 -19.86
C ASN A 354 20.45 -20.30 -18.55
N ALA A 355 19.62 -20.27 -17.50
CA ALA A 355 19.90 -20.99 -16.25
C ALA A 355 19.52 -22.48 -16.39
N THR A 356 20.44 -23.38 -16.06
CA THR A 356 20.16 -24.82 -16.10
C THR A 356 19.31 -25.25 -14.89
N ALA A 357 18.64 -26.41 -15.02
CA ALA A 357 17.92 -27.00 -13.90
C ALA A 357 18.84 -27.29 -12.70
N ASP A 358 20.08 -27.69 -12.95
CA ASP A 358 21.07 -28.00 -11.91
C ASP A 358 21.57 -26.74 -11.20
N GLU A 359 21.85 -25.65 -11.92
CA GLU A 359 22.20 -24.35 -11.32
C GLU A 359 21.09 -23.84 -10.39
N LEU A 360 19.84 -23.94 -10.84
CA LEU A 360 18.67 -23.52 -10.07
C LEU A 360 18.41 -24.43 -8.86
N GLN A 361 18.56 -25.76 -9.03
CA GLN A 361 18.40 -26.73 -7.95
C GLN A 361 19.48 -26.57 -6.88
N LYS A 362 20.74 -26.33 -7.30
CA LYS A 362 21.88 -26.00 -6.45
C LYS A 362 21.59 -24.74 -5.63
N ALA A 363 21.21 -23.64 -6.29
CA ALA A 363 20.92 -22.37 -5.62
C ALA A 363 19.73 -22.47 -4.64
N LEU A 364 18.67 -23.20 -5.00
CA LEU A 364 17.52 -23.45 -4.14
C LEU A 364 17.88 -24.34 -2.92
N ASN A 365 18.83 -25.26 -3.06
CA ASN A 365 19.33 -26.05 -1.94
C ASN A 365 20.15 -25.21 -0.97
N ASN A 366 21.03 -24.33 -1.47
CA ASN A 366 21.83 -23.45 -0.62
C ASN A 366 20.96 -22.42 0.11
N LEU A 367 19.91 -21.90 -0.54
CA LEU A 367 18.89 -21.06 0.12
C LEU A 367 18.16 -21.80 1.26
N LYS A 368 17.88 -23.10 1.11
CA LYS A 368 17.28 -23.92 2.18
C LYS A 368 18.25 -24.15 3.34
N LEU A 369 19.50 -24.55 3.08
CA LEU A 369 20.53 -24.71 4.11
C LEU A 369 20.76 -23.40 4.86
N ALA A 370 20.87 -22.28 4.14
CA ALA A 370 21.03 -20.97 4.74
C ALA A 370 19.82 -20.56 5.58
N LYS A 371 18.57 -20.86 5.16
CA LYS A 371 17.38 -20.67 6.01
C LYS A 371 17.50 -21.47 7.32
N LEU A 372 18.02 -22.70 7.28
CA LEU A 372 18.19 -23.54 8.48
C LEU A 372 19.32 -23.07 9.42
N THR A 373 20.21 -22.16 9.00
CA THR A 373 21.17 -21.48 9.89
C THR A 373 20.54 -20.43 10.80
N LEU A 374 19.29 -20.00 10.54
CA LEU A 374 18.59 -18.94 11.28
C LEU A 374 18.03 -19.44 12.62
N ALA A 375 18.85 -20.18 13.36
CA ALA A 375 18.57 -20.59 14.74
C ALA A 375 18.45 -19.34 15.64
N PRO A 376 17.41 -19.26 16.49
CA PRO A 376 17.23 -18.11 17.36
C PRO A 376 18.35 -18.03 18.40
N VAL A 377 18.94 -16.84 18.51
CA VAL A 377 19.84 -16.45 19.58
C VAL A 377 19.11 -15.52 20.55
N LYS A 378 19.51 -15.54 21.80
CA LYS A 378 19.20 -14.48 22.76
C LYS A 378 19.95 -13.22 22.33
N THR A 379 19.26 -12.33 21.64
CA THR A 379 19.59 -10.90 21.65
C THR A 379 19.45 -10.39 23.08
N LYS A 380 20.37 -9.55 23.56
CA LYS A 380 20.17 -8.85 24.84
C LYS A 380 19.01 -7.87 24.72
N THR A 381 17.84 -8.25 25.25
CA THR A 381 16.82 -7.29 25.67
C THR A 381 17.34 -6.50 26.87
N LEU A 382 16.83 -5.27 27.06
CA LEU A 382 17.27 -4.40 28.16
C LEU A 382 16.78 -4.89 29.54
N ASP A 383 15.84 -5.83 29.57
CA ASP A 383 15.15 -6.30 30.78
C ASP A 383 15.88 -7.44 31.51
N ASP A 384 16.79 -8.17 30.84
CA ASP A 384 17.45 -9.38 31.36
C ASP A 384 18.64 -9.10 32.31
N GLU A 385 19.01 -7.83 32.56
CA GLU A 385 20.27 -7.47 33.25
C GLU A 385 20.11 -6.88 34.67
N GLN A 386 18.99 -7.13 35.36
CA GLN A 386 18.97 -7.02 36.83
C GLN A 386 19.74 -8.18 37.49
N ASN A 387 21.08 -8.08 37.47
CA ASN A 387 21.89 -8.18 38.69
C ASN A 387 23.34 -7.69 38.50
N GLN A 388 23.67 -6.60 39.21
CA GLN A 388 24.97 -6.37 39.88
C GLN A 388 26.25 -6.00 39.09
N LYS A 389 26.22 -5.38 37.88
CA LYS A 389 27.47 -4.76 37.37
C LYS A 389 27.42 -3.55 36.42
N SER A 390 26.46 -3.46 35.49
CA SER A 390 26.72 -2.73 34.24
C SER A 390 26.52 -1.21 34.23
N ALA A 391 25.62 -0.61 35.04
CA ALA A 391 25.34 0.84 34.94
C ALA A 391 26.59 1.74 35.15
N LYS A 392 27.31 1.56 36.26
CA LYS A 392 28.52 2.35 36.56
C LYS A 392 29.66 2.05 35.59
N GLU A 393 29.81 0.80 35.15
CA GLU A 393 30.89 0.38 34.24
C GLU A 393 30.63 0.83 32.79
N ASN A 394 29.38 0.82 32.33
CA ASN A 394 28.98 1.40 31.04
C ASN A 394 29.17 2.92 31.03
N LEU A 395 28.81 3.61 32.12
CA LEU A 395 29.02 5.06 32.23
C LEU A 395 30.51 5.41 32.25
N GLN A 396 31.34 4.63 32.96
CA GLN A 396 32.80 4.76 32.95
C GLN A 396 33.35 4.54 31.53
N LYS A 397 32.96 3.44 30.86
CA LYS A 397 33.36 3.17 29.48
C LYS A 397 32.96 4.30 28.52
N LEU A 398 31.76 4.87 28.66
CA LEU A 398 31.32 6.01 27.84
C LEU A 398 32.17 7.27 28.07
N VAL A 399 32.66 7.50 29.28
CA VAL A 399 33.58 8.62 29.61
C VAL A 399 35.00 8.37 29.08
N ASP A 400 35.49 7.14 29.13
CA ASP A 400 36.80 6.76 28.60
C ASP A 400 36.83 6.76 27.06
N ASP A 401 35.82 6.14 26.44
CA ASP A 401 35.61 6.13 24.98
C ASP A 401 35.41 7.55 24.43
N ALA A 402 34.95 8.53 25.23
CA ALA A 402 34.61 9.87 24.75
C ALA A 402 35.78 10.56 24.00
N LYS A 403 37.03 10.33 24.41
CA LYS A 403 38.22 10.87 23.72
C LYS A 403 38.43 10.29 22.32
N SER A 404 37.91 9.10 22.05
CA SER A 404 37.90 8.45 20.73
C SER A 404 36.65 8.84 19.96
N TYR A 405 35.47 8.83 20.60
CA TYR A 405 34.19 9.21 20.01
C TYR A 405 34.20 10.67 19.51
N LYS A 406 34.90 11.59 20.18
CA LYS A 406 35.14 12.96 19.69
C LYS A 406 35.93 13.06 18.37
N LYS A 407 36.55 11.96 17.92
CA LYS A 407 37.26 11.84 16.63
C LYS A 407 36.43 11.13 15.57
N GLU A 408 35.28 10.55 15.92
CA GLU A 408 34.35 9.90 15.00
C GLU A 408 33.43 10.92 14.32
N ASN A 409 32.87 10.55 13.17
CA ASN A 409 32.04 11.45 12.37
C ASN A 409 30.80 12.00 13.11
N PRO A 410 30.02 11.22 13.90
CA PRO A 410 28.82 11.75 14.59
C PRO A 410 29.13 12.90 15.56
N TYR A 411 30.29 12.90 16.22
CA TYR A 411 30.70 14.05 17.03
C TYR A 411 31.30 15.16 16.16
N LYS A 412 32.20 14.83 15.21
CA LYS A 412 32.85 15.83 14.34
C LYS A 412 31.86 16.70 13.56
N SER A 413 30.82 16.10 12.98
CA SER A 413 29.86 16.79 12.10
C SER A 413 28.78 17.58 12.85
N ALA A 414 28.64 17.42 14.16
CA ALA A 414 27.56 18.03 14.92
C ALA A 414 27.71 19.56 15.11
N SER A 415 26.60 20.25 15.38
CA SER A 415 26.60 21.66 15.75
C SER A 415 27.35 21.91 17.07
N ALA A 416 27.78 23.15 17.30
CA ALA A 416 28.47 23.53 18.54
C ALA A 416 27.62 23.25 19.79
N GLU A 417 26.30 23.47 19.71
CA GLU A 417 25.37 23.20 20.81
C GLU A 417 25.23 21.71 21.11
N ASN A 418 25.07 20.86 20.09
CA ASN A 418 24.97 19.40 20.28
C ASN A 418 26.30 18.77 20.76
N LYS A 419 27.44 19.30 20.28
CA LYS A 419 28.77 18.97 20.81
C LYS A 419 28.88 19.32 22.29
N LYS A 420 28.45 20.54 22.65
CA LYS A 420 28.43 21.02 24.04
C LYS A 420 27.48 20.20 24.92
N GLU A 421 26.30 19.81 24.45
CA GLU A 421 25.37 18.99 25.22
C GLU A 421 25.95 17.61 25.53
N TYR A 422 26.60 16.96 24.54
CA TYR A 422 27.34 15.72 24.76
C TYR A 422 28.53 15.91 25.72
N ASP A 423 29.30 16.98 25.56
CA ASP A 423 30.46 17.27 26.42
C ASP A 423 30.06 17.59 27.87
N ASP A 424 28.97 18.34 28.07
CA ASP A 424 28.36 18.57 29.37
C ASP A 424 27.83 17.27 29.98
N ALA A 425 27.26 16.36 29.17
CA ALA A 425 26.78 15.06 29.63
C ALA A 425 27.92 14.10 30.01
N ILE A 426 29.01 14.07 29.26
CA ILE A 426 30.23 13.31 29.58
C ILE A 426 30.92 13.89 30.83
N THR A 427 30.95 15.22 30.98
CA THR A 427 31.54 15.89 32.16
C THR A 427 30.73 15.54 33.41
N LYS A 428 29.41 15.72 33.38
CA LYS A 428 28.51 15.35 34.48
C LYS A 428 28.59 13.86 34.84
N ALA A 429 28.78 12.97 33.85
CA ALA A 429 29.03 11.56 34.10
C ALA A 429 30.37 11.31 34.81
N SER A 430 31.46 11.97 34.38
CA SER A 430 32.76 11.90 35.04
C SER A 430 32.68 12.33 36.50
N ASP A 431 31.91 13.38 36.81
CA ASP A 431 31.74 13.86 38.19
C ASP A 431 30.83 12.95 39.02
N LEU A 432 29.78 12.40 38.42
CA LEU A 432 28.90 11.41 39.05
C LEU A 432 29.66 10.12 39.41
N LEU A 433 30.64 9.71 38.59
CA LEU A 433 31.50 8.55 38.82
C LEU A 433 32.49 8.74 39.99
N LYS A 434 32.97 9.98 40.20
CA LYS A 434 33.84 10.39 41.31
C LYS A 434 33.09 10.49 42.64
N ASN A 435 31.81 10.87 42.62
CA ASN A 435 30.99 10.96 43.82
C ASN A 435 30.68 9.56 44.38
N ALA A 436 31.26 9.22 45.53
CA ALA A 436 31.03 7.95 46.22
C ALA A 436 29.57 7.74 46.66
N ASN A 437 28.79 8.81 46.80
CA ASN A 437 27.39 8.77 47.28
C ASN A 437 26.34 8.81 46.15
N SER A 438 26.75 8.74 44.88
CA SER A 438 25.81 8.72 43.74
C SER A 438 25.05 7.39 43.66
N THR A 439 23.75 7.47 43.40
CA THR A 439 22.83 6.32 43.33
C THR A 439 22.72 5.73 41.92
N ASN A 440 22.30 4.46 41.80
CA ASN A 440 22.09 3.79 40.52
C ASN A 440 21.13 4.55 39.60
N ALA A 441 20.01 5.05 40.12
CA ALA A 441 19.06 5.85 39.34
C ALA A 441 19.71 7.10 38.71
N GLN A 442 20.69 7.73 39.37
CA GLN A 442 21.43 8.85 38.80
C GLN A 442 22.44 8.38 37.73
N PHE A 443 23.08 7.22 37.93
CA PHE A 443 23.95 6.62 36.90
C PHE A 443 23.15 6.27 35.64
N ASP A 444 21.95 5.70 35.79
CA ASP A 444 21.05 5.32 34.70
C ASP A 444 20.44 6.55 33.99
N GLU A 445 20.02 7.57 34.75
CA GLU A 445 19.54 8.84 34.18
C GLU A 445 20.66 9.56 33.39
N GLN A 446 21.90 9.49 33.87
CA GLN A 446 23.05 10.09 33.18
C GLN A 446 23.51 9.26 31.96
N LEU A 447 23.38 7.94 32.02
CA LEU A 447 23.51 7.04 30.86
C LEU A 447 22.47 7.38 29.80
N LYS A 448 21.21 7.59 30.20
CA LYS A 448 20.15 8.05 29.31
C LYS A 448 20.50 9.42 28.71
N LYS A 449 20.94 10.40 29.50
CA LYS A 449 21.36 11.72 28.99
C LYS A 449 22.52 11.63 27.98
N ILE A 450 23.50 10.76 28.19
CA ILE A 450 24.56 10.52 27.20
C ILE A 450 24.02 9.83 25.95
N ASN A 451 23.10 8.87 26.07
CA ASN A 451 22.52 8.18 24.92
C ASN A 451 21.53 9.08 24.15
N ASP A 452 20.78 9.93 24.83
CA ASP A 452 19.96 11.00 24.23
C ASP A 452 20.87 12.00 23.50
N ALA A 453 21.99 12.42 24.11
CA ALA A 453 22.98 13.30 23.47
C ALA A 453 23.69 12.61 22.29
N LYS A 454 24.06 11.33 22.38
CA LYS A 454 24.58 10.55 21.24
C LYS A 454 23.54 10.39 20.13
N SER A 455 22.26 10.24 20.49
CA SER A 455 21.15 10.20 19.55
C SER A 455 20.94 11.56 18.88
N LYS A 456 21.09 12.68 19.62
CA LYS A 456 21.14 14.04 19.07
C LYS A 456 22.35 14.26 18.15
N LEU A 457 23.53 13.73 18.49
CA LEU A 457 24.70 13.76 17.61
C LEU A 457 24.45 12.95 16.32
N ALA A 458 23.89 11.75 16.42
CA ALA A 458 23.51 10.95 15.25
C ALA A 458 22.41 11.62 14.40
N ALA A 459 21.41 12.22 15.04
CA ALA A 459 20.35 13.01 14.40
C ALA A 459 20.82 14.39 13.92
N SER A 460 22.00 14.87 14.35
CA SER A 460 22.57 16.15 13.90
C SER A 460 23.09 16.14 12.45
N LYS A 461 22.81 15.07 11.69
CA LYS A 461 22.78 15.07 10.22
C LYS A 461 21.63 15.94 9.63
N LEU A 462 21.24 16.98 10.34
CA LEU A 462 20.28 18.02 9.98
C LEU A 462 20.88 19.43 10.20
N ASP A 463 22.20 19.57 10.09
CA ASP A 463 22.87 20.86 9.85
C ASP A 463 23.63 20.89 8.50
N THR A 464 22.82 20.94 7.45
CA THR A 464 22.97 21.72 6.19
C THR A 464 24.23 21.65 5.30
N ASN A 465 25.43 21.28 5.73
CA ASN A 465 26.67 21.53 4.96
C ASN A 465 27.63 20.32 4.76
N ASN A 466 27.17 19.07 4.97
CA ASN A 466 27.97 17.89 4.59
C ASN A 466 27.15 16.58 4.40
N ASN A 467 25.89 16.70 3.97
CA ASN A 467 25.01 15.52 3.81
C ASN A 467 25.17 14.81 2.46
N ASP A 468 25.91 15.43 1.52
CA ASP A 468 25.90 15.08 0.10
C ASP A 468 26.72 13.84 -0.26
N PHE A 469 27.88 13.60 0.37
CA PHE A 469 28.84 12.61 -0.16
C PHE A 469 28.30 11.17 -0.17
N GLU A 470 28.04 10.56 1.00
CA GLU A 470 27.59 9.16 1.06
C GLU A 470 26.16 8.95 0.55
N GLN A 471 25.27 9.94 0.72
CA GLN A 471 23.90 9.85 0.18
C GLN A 471 23.89 9.99 -1.35
N GLY A 472 24.62 10.97 -1.89
CA GLY A 472 24.79 11.15 -3.32
C GLY A 472 25.50 9.94 -3.94
N LYS A 473 26.57 9.44 -3.33
CA LYS A 473 27.29 8.22 -3.76
C LYS A 473 26.37 7.00 -3.87
N THR A 474 25.56 6.75 -2.84
CA THR A 474 24.60 5.63 -2.82
C THR A 474 23.51 5.81 -3.88
N PHE A 475 23.00 7.03 -4.05
CA PHE A 475 21.98 7.32 -5.07
C PHE A 475 22.55 7.26 -6.50
N LEU A 476 23.78 7.72 -6.71
CA LEU A 476 24.50 7.68 -7.99
C LEU A 476 24.77 6.23 -8.42
N ASP A 477 25.11 5.35 -7.49
CA ASP A 477 25.23 3.90 -7.73
C ASP A 477 23.88 3.29 -8.14
N SER A 478 22.79 3.60 -7.42
CA SER A 478 21.44 3.18 -7.81
C SER A 478 21.03 3.69 -9.21
N LEU A 479 21.33 4.96 -9.55
CA LEU A 479 21.07 5.51 -10.88
C LEU A 479 21.85 4.78 -11.99
N VAL A 480 23.14 4.50 -11.77
CA VAL A 480 24.00 3.76 -12.71
C VAL A 480 23.50 2.33 -12.88
N ARG A 481 23.14 1.63 -11.79
CA ARG A 481 22.56 0.27 -11.84
C ARG A 481 21.22 0.23 -12.59
N ASN A 482 20.40 1.27 -12.45
CA ASN A 482 19.08 1.37 -13.08
C ASN A 482 19.12 1.65 -14.59
N LYS A 483 20.30 1.88 -15.21
CA LYS A 483 20.43 2.11 -16.67
C LYS A 483 19.60 1.15 -17.52
N LYS A 484 19.67 -0.16 -17.25
CA LYS A 484 18.96 -1.19 -18.03
C LYS A 484 17.43 -1.12 -17.92
N ILE A 485 16.91 -0.51 -16.85
CA ILE A 485 15.46 -0.27 -16.67
C ILE A 485 15.05 0.94 -17.53
N VAL A 486 15.87 1.99 -17.55
CA VAL A 486 15.65 3.16 -18.40
C VAL A 486 15.73 2.77 -19.87
N GLU A 487 16.77 2.05 -20.32
CA GLU A 487 16.96 1.61 -21.71
C GLU A 487 15.75 0.86 -22.32
N VAL A 488 15.00 0.11 -21.49
CA VAL A 488 13.81 -0.64 -21.95
C VAL A 488 12.49 0.15 -21.85
N SER A 489 12.49 1.33 -21.25
CA SER A 489 11.29 2.18 -21.11
C SER A 489 10.83 2.78 -22.45
N SER A 490 9.55 3.16 -22.54
CA SER A 490 9.03 3.97 -23.65
C SER A 490 9.72 5.34 -23.72
N ALA A 491 9.85 6.03 -22.59
CA ALA A 491 10.55 7.31 -22.46
C ALA A 491 11.96 7.28 -23.10
N TYR A 492 12.72 6.20 -22.89
CA TYR A 492 14.01 6.02 -23.56
C TYR A 492 13.84 5.69 -25.04
N LYS A 493 12.99 4.73 -25.41
CA LYS A 493 12.83 4.29 -26.81
C LYS A 493 12.34 5.42 -27.73
N ASP A 494 11.39 6.21 -27.26
CA ASP A 494 10.69 7.26 -28.01
C ASP A 494 11.46 8.59 -28.05
N ALA A 495 12.52 8.74 -27.24
CA ALA A 495 13.40 9.91 -27.29
C ALA A 495 14.20 10.00 -28.60
N ASP A 496 14.56 11.23 -29.00
CA ASP A 496 15.54 11.46 -30.07
C ASP A 496 16.96 11.03 -29.65
N SER A 497 17.88 10.92 -30.62
CA SER A 497 19.23 10.39 -30.34
C SER A 497 20.03 11.30 -29.40
N SER A 498 19.91 12.63 -29.55
CA SER A 498 20.67 13.58 -28.72
C SER A 498 20.33 13.47 -27.22
N LYS A 499 19.06 13.17 -26.89
CA LYS A 499 18.65 12.89 -25.50
C LYS A 499 19.18 11.53 -24.99
N LYS A 500 19.11 10.48 -25.82
CA LYS A 500 19.68 9.15 -25.50
C LYS A 500 21.18 9.26 -25.22
N GLU A 501 21.91 9.90 -26.12
CA GLU A 501 23.35 10.19 -26.02
C GLU A 501 23.68 11.01 -24.76
N ALA A 502 22.87 12.00 -24.40
CA ALA A 502 23.04 12.78 -23.17
C ALA A 502 22.86 11.92 -21.90
N TYR A 503 21.83 11.08 -21.84
CA TYR A 503 21.63 10.15 -20.72
C TYR A 503 22.74 9.10 -20.62
N ASP A 504 23.08 8.46 -21.74
CA ASP A 504 24.15 7.45 -21.82
C ASP A 504 25.49 8.02 -21.36
N LYS A 505 25.82 9.25 -21.78
CA LYS A 505 27.02 9.94 -21.33
C LYS A 505 26.96 10.26 -19.84
N ALA A 506 25.83 10.76 -19.32
CA ALA A 506 25.71 11.09 -17.90
C ALA A 506 25.90 9.86 -17.00
N ILE A 507 25.37 8.70 -17.39
CA ILE A 507 25.59 7.42 -16.69
C ILE A 507 27.06 6.94 -16.81
N SER A 508 27.70 7.16 -17.97
CA SER A 508 29.13 6.84 -18.15
C SER A 508 30.02 7.71 -17.26
N ASP A 509 29.79 9.03 -17.22
CA ASP A 509 30.51 9.97 -16.36
C ASP A 509 30.33 9.61 -14.88
N ALA A 510 29.11 9.23 -14.47
CA ALA A 510 28.79 8.75 -13.13
C ALA A 510 29.51 7.45 -12.75
N SER A 511 29.56 6.48 -13.67
CA SER A 511 30.25 5.20 -13.47
C SER A 511 31.74 5.40 -13.17
N LEU A 512 32.37 6.39 -13.81
CA LEU A 512 33.76 6.77 -13.55
C LEU A 512 33.93 7.41 -12.17
N ILE A 513 32.99 8.26 -11.73
CA ILE A 513 33.02 8.88 -10.38
C ILE A 513 32.88 7.82 -9.29
N LEU A 514 31.96 6.86 -9.44
CA LEU A 514 31.81 5.74 -8.49
C LEU A 514 33.06 4.88 -8.43
N LYS A 515 33.72 4.63 -9.58
CA LYS A 515 34.99 3.92 -9.61
C LYS A 515 36.09 4.73 -8.93
N ASP A 516 36.21 6.04 -9.18
CA ASP A 516 37.21 6.89 -8.54
C ASP A 516 37.11 6.82 -7.01
N ILE A 517 35.89 6.81 -6.46
CA ILE A 517 35.63 6.64 -5.03
C ILE A 517 36.02 5.23 -4.54
N ALA A 518 35.70 4.18 -5.30
CA ALA A 518 36.08 2.80 -4.97
C ALA A 518 37.59 2.55 -5.05
N ASP A 519 38.29 3.25 -5.95
CA ASP A 519 39.76 3.31 -6.03
C ASP A 519 40.38 4.14 -4.88
N GLY A 520 39.57 4.67 -3.94
CA GLY A 520 40.02 5.42 -2.77
C GLY A 520 40.42 6.87 -3.02
N LYS A 521 40.02 7.47 -4.15
CA LYS A 521 40.34 8.87 -4.49
C LYS A 521 39.40 9.82 -3.76
N ASP A 522 39.95 10.94 -3.31
CA ASP A 522 39.16 12.04 -2.75
C ASP A 522 38.32 12.71 -3.86
N ILE A 523 37.03 12.88 -3.59
CA ILE A 523 36.03 13.35 -4.56
C ILE A 523 35.08 14.31 -3.84
N ALA A 524 35.03 15.55 -4.31
CA ALA A 524 34.10 16.56 -3.80
C ALA A 524 32.64 16.10 -3.96
N ALA A 525 31.81 16.32 -2.93
CA ALA A 525 30.42 15.88 -2.94
C ALA A 525 29.57 16.63 -4.00
N GLU A 526 29.96 17.87 -4.30
CA GLU A 526 29.45 18.69 -5.39
C GLU A 526 29.62 17.99 -6.75
N LYS A 527 30.74 17.28 -6.98
CA LYS A 527 31.01 16.53 -8.21
C LYS A 527 30.06 15.32 -8.35
N ILE A 528 29.70 14.70 -7.23
CA ILE A 528 28.69 13.62 -7.17
C ILE A 528 27.30 14.20 -7.48
N ASN A 529 26.91 15.28 -6.80
CA ASN A 529 25.62 15.94 -7.02
C ASN A 529 25.48 16.53 -8.44
N GLU A 530 26.53 17.07 -9.03
CA GLU A 530 26.58 17.44 -10.44
C GLU A 530 26.29 16.24 -11.36
N SER A 531 26.86 15.08 -11.06
CA SER A 531 26.68 13.86 -11.86
C SER A 531 25.25 13.32 -11.74
N ILE A 532 24.69 13.32 -10.52
CA ILE A 532 23.27 13.05 -10.27
C ILE A 532 22.40 13.99 -11.10
N ASN A 533 22.61 15.31 -10.97
CA ASN A 533 21.80 16.31 -11.68
C ASN A 533 21.88 16.17 -13.21
N LYS A 534 23.04 15.79 -13.78
CA LYS A 534 23.18 15.49 -15.21
C LYS A 534 22.33 14.29 -15.64
N ILE A 535 22.29 13.22 -14.84
CA ILE A 535 21.41 12.05 -15.08
C ILE A 535 19.94 12.44 -14.94
N VAL A 536 19.56 13.13 -13.86
CA VAL A 536 18.18 13.53 -13.56
C VAL A 536 17.61 14.45 -14.64
N ASN A 537 18.39 15.43 -15.11
CA ASN A 537 17.97 16.32 -16.20
C ASN A 537 17.77 15.56 -17.52
N ALA A 538 18.67 14.64 -17.88
CA ALA A 538 18.50 13.83 -19.08
C ALA A 538 17.25 12.92 -19.00
N LEU A 539 16.98 12.31 -17.83
CA LEU A 539 15.73 11.56 -17.58
C LEU A 539 14.48 12.45 -17.71
N ALA A 540 14.53 13.69 -17.22
CA ALA A 540 13.43 14.64 -17.32
C ALA A 540 13.17 15.11 -18.76
N ASP A 541 14.22 15.40 -19.53
CA ASP A 541 14.12 15.73 -20.97
C ASP A 541 13.52 14.59 -21.80
N MET A 542 13.76 13.35 -21.37
CA MET A 542 13.21 12.12 -21.94
C MET A 542 11.82 11.77 -21.39
N LYS A 543 11.32 12.52 -20.39
CA LYS A 543 10.05 12.31 -19.69
C LYS A 543 9.92 10.92 -19.04
N TYR A 544 11.04 10.40 -18.53
CA TYR A 544 11.06 9.15 -17.77
C TYR A 544 10.39 9.32 -16.40
N ILE A 545 9.59 8.33 -16.00
CA ILE A 545 8.88 8.28 -14.71
C ILE A 545 8.97 6.84 -14.18
N ASP A 546 9.33 6.66 -12.90
CA ASP A 546 9.46 5.33 -12.29
C ASP A 546 8.11 4.59 -12.20
N ASP A 547 8.07 3.34 -12.68
CA ASP A 547 6.91 2.44 -12.59
C ASP A 547 6.84 1.72 -11.23
N ILE A 548 6.65 2.51 -10.17
CA ILE A 548 6.53 2.01 -8.80
C ILE A 548 5.10 1.56 -8.51
N LYS A 549 4.98 0.33 -7.97
CA LYS A 549 3.73 -0.27 -7.49
C LYS A 549 3.12 0.57 -6.35
N TYR A 550 1.80 0.74 -6.37
CA TYR A 550 1.02 1.24 -5.23
C TYR A 550 0.45 0.04 -4.47
N PRO A 551 0.93 -0.27 -3.25
CA PRO A 551 0.43 -1.42 -2.50
C PRO A 551 -0.98 -1.20 -1.96
N SER A 552 -1.69 -2.31 -1.73
CA SER A 552 -3.11 -2.35 -1.36
C SER A 552 -3.36 -2.47 0.15
N THR A 553 -2.31 -2.65 0.95
CA THR A 553 -2.42 -2.87 2.40
C THR A 553 -1.40 -2.04 3.17
N LEU A 554 -1.73 -1.74 4.43
CA LEU A 554 -0.85 -0.99 5.33
C LEU A 554 0.48 -1.70 5.59
N LYS A 555 0.46 -3.03 5.68
CA LYS A 555 1.69 -3.81 5.90
C LYS A 555 2.61 -3.79 4.67
N GLU A 556 2.08 -3.99 3.46
CA GLU A 556 2.88 -3.81 2.24
C GLU A 556 3.48 -2.40 2.16
N LEU A 557 2.74 -1.35 2.54
CA LEU A 557 3.21 0.04 2.53
C LEU A 557 4.36 0.30 3.52
N ILE A 558 4.34 -0.34 4.69
CA ILE A 558 5.44 -0.26 5.67
C ILE A 558 6.66 -1.05 5.15
N ASP A 559 6.45 -2.27 4.68
CA ASP A 559 7.52 -3.16 4.20
C ASP A 559 8.22 -2.61 2.94
N GLU A 560 7.50 -1.85 2.10
CA GLU A 560 8.02 -1.19 0.88
C GLU A 560 8.57 0.24 1.15
N ALA A 561 8.30 0.83 2.31
CA ALA A 561 8.74 2.19 2.64
C ALA A 561 10.28 2.42 2.58
N PRO A 562 11.16 1.43 2.86
CA PRO A 562 12.60 1.60 2.63
C PRO A 562 12.91 1.80 1.13
N SER A 563 12.44 0.90 0.27
CA SER A 563 12.69 0.96 -1.18
C SER A 563 12.00 2.15 -1.86
N PHE A 564 10.87 2.64 -1.34
CA PHE A 564 10.28 3.89 -1.84
C PHE A 564 11.17 5.11 -1.54
N ARG A 565 11.87 5.14 -0.40
CA ARG A 565 12.82 6.23 -0.07
C ARG A 565 14.07 6.23 -0.96
N GLU A 566 14.37 5.10 -1.61
CA GLU A 566 15.44 4.97 -2.62
C GLU A 566 14.99 5.45 -4.02
N SER A 567 13.71 5.77 -4.22
CA SER A 567 13.17 6.17 -5.53
C SER A 567 13.59 7.57 -5.99
N LEU A 568 13.62 7.77 -7.31
CA LEU A 568 14.02 9.04 -7.94
C LEU A 568 13.17 10.22 -7.46
N GLY A 569 11.85 10.06 -7.44
CA GLY A 569 10.91 11.09 -6.99
C GLY A 569 11.08 11.44 -5.50
N TYR A 570 11.34 10.44 -4.65
CA TYR A 570 11.61 10.69 -3.24
C TYR A 570 12.92 11.46 -3.06
N TYR A 571 14.02 11.01 -3.67
CA TYR A 571 15.32 11.67 -3.55
C TYR A 571 15.28 13.12 -4.05
N ILE A 572 14.66 13.39 -5.20
CA ILE A 572 14.54 14.75 -5.75
C ILE A 572 13.82 15.68 -4.78
N LYS A 573 12.70 15.25 -4.18
CA LYS A 573 11.94 16.09 -3.25
C LYS A 573 12.57 16.20 -1.87
N ASN A 574 13.19 15.13 -1.37
CA ASN A 574 13.89 15.11 -0.08
C ASN A 574 15.08 16.11 -0.08
N ASN A 575 15.75 16.26 -1.22
CA ASN A 575 16.87 17.19 -1.40
C ASN A 575 16.48 18.50 -2.11
N SER A 576 15.19 18.71 -2.40
CA SER A 576 14.68 19.96 -2.98
C SER A 576 14.78 21.10 -1.97
N GLN A 577 15.18 22.29 -2.44
CA GLN A 577 15.19 23.48 -1.59
C GLN A 577 13.81 24.12 -1.41
N LYS A 578 12.77 23.62 -2.08
CA LYS A 578 11.39 24.11 -1.91
C LYS A 578 10.75 23.53 -0.65
N ASP A 579 10.26 24.39 0.22
CA ASP A 579 9.67 23.95 1.50
C ASP A 579 8.40 23.09 1.31
N ALA A 580 7.67 23.27 0.22
CA ALA A 580 6.55 22.41 -0.15
C ALA A 580 6.97 20.95 -0.45
N ASP A 581 8.15 20.73 -1.04
CA ASP A 581 8.67 19.38 -1.29
C ASP A 581 9.16 18.74 0.03
N LYS A 582 9.85 19.52 0.88
CA LYS A 582 10.25 19.10 2.24
C LYS A 582 9.04 18.71 3.10
N ALA A 583 7.97 19.52 3.07
CA ALA A 583 6.73 19.28 3.81
C ALA A 583 5.99 18.02 3.31
N LEU A 584 5.98 17.76 2.00
CA LEU A 584 5.38 16.55 1.43
C LEU A 584 6.16 15.29 1.84
N ILE A 585 7.49 15.35 1.83
CA ILE A 585 8.37 14.26 2.29
C ILE A 585 8.20 14.02 3.80
N LYS A 586 8.06 15.08 4.62
CA LYS A 586 7.72 14.94 6.04
C LYS A 586 6.37 14.24 6.21
N THR A 587 5.34 14.69 5.49
CA THR A 587 3.98 14.10 5.53
C THR A 587 3.97 12.61 5.20
N TYR A 588 4.78 12.16 4.24
CA TYR A 588 4.95 10.74 3.94
C TYR A 588 5.53 9.96 5.13
N ASN A 589 6.63 10.46 5.72
CA ASN A 589 7.31 9.77 6.80
C ASN A 589 6.47 9.75 8.09
N ASP A 590 5.80 10.86 8.41
CA ASP A 590 4.86 10.97 9.54
C ASP A 590 3.76 9.90 9.43
N LEU A 591 3.14 9.74 8.26
CA LEU A 591 2.09 8.74 8.02
C LEU A 591 2.60 7.30 8.13
N ILE A 592 3.80 7.00 7.59
CA ILE A 592 4.42 5.68 7.72
C ILE A 592 4.73 5.37 9.19
N GLU A 593 5.20 6.34 9.97
CA GLU A 593 5.48 6.18 11.40
C GLU A 593 4.20 6.01 12.23
N GLU A 594 3.17 6.82 11.96
CA GLU A 594 1.84 6.73 12.59
C GLU A 594 1.21 5.36 12.37
N VAL A 595 1.20 4.87 11.12
CA VAL A 595 0.66 3.54 10.80
C VAL A 595 1.54 2.44 11.40
N SER A 596 2.87 2.56 11.38
CA SER A 596 3.77 1.55 11.96
C SER A 596 3.56 1.36 13.46
N LYS A 597 3.28 2.43 14.21
CA LYS A 597 3.02 2.39 15.66
C LYS A 597 1.65 1.84 16.03
N ASN A 598 0.65 2.03 15.17
CA ASN A 598 -0.77 1.78 15.50
C ASN A 598 -1.43 0.71 14.60
N ILE A 599 -0.65 -0.08 13.86
CA ILE A 599 -1.13 -0.95 12.78
C ILE A 599 -2.27 -1.89 13.22
N ASP A 600 -2.16 -2.51 14.40
CA ASP A 600 -3.16 -3.45 14.92
C ASP A 600 -4.46 -2.77 15.36
N THR A 601 -4.38 -1.51 15.81
CA THR A 601 -5.56 -0.69 16.14
C THR A 601 -6.22 -0.16 14.88
N ILE A 602 -5.45 0.29 13.89
CA ILE A 602 -5.98 0.79 12.62
C ILE A 602 -6.65 -0.34 11.82
N ASN A 603 -6.08 -1.54 11.82
CA ASN A 603 -6.65 -2.71 11.13
C ASN A 603 -7.98 -3.22 11.73
N GLN A 604 -8.39 -2.77 12.92
CA GLN A 604 -9.69 -3.12 13.50
C GLN A 604 -10.86 -2.40 12.83
N ASP A 605 -10.63 -1.23 12.21
CA ASP A 605 -11.58 -0.57 11.31
C ASP A 605 -11.07 -0.65 9.87
N GLN A 606 -11.65 -1.56 9.09
CA GLN A 606 -11.32 -1.74 7.68
C GLN A 606 -11.39 -0.43 6.88
N LYS A 607 -12.36 0.46 7.16
CA LYS A 607 -12.50 1.73 6.44
C LYS A 607 -11.43 2.73 6.84
N LEU A 608 -10.98 2.70 8.10
CA LEU A 608 -9.84 3.49 8.55
C LEU A 608 -8.56 3.01 7.87
N ALA A 609 -8.34 1.70 7.82
CA ALA A 609 -7.20 1.11 7.13
C ALA A 609 -7.17 1.44 5.62
N GLU A 610 -8.31 1.31 4.92
CA GLU A 610 -8.46 1.69 3.51
C GLU A 610 -8.10 3.17 3.26
N LYS A 611 -8.50 4.09 4.15
CA LYS A 611 -8.13 5.52 4.05
C LYS A 611 -6.64 5.77 4.23
N TYR A 612 -5.99 5.12 5.18
CA TYR A 612 -4.53 5.24 5.35
C TYR A 612 -3.79 4.68 4.12
N VAL A 613 -4.27 3.57 3.52
CA VAL A 613 -3.73 3.04 2.26
C VAL A 613 -3.88 4.04 1.11
N GLU A 614 -5.06 4.65 0.93
CA GLU A 614 -5.26 5.66 -0.12
C GLU A 614 -4.35 6.88 0.11
N ARG A 615 -4.40 7.46 1.32
CA ARG A 615 -3.66 8.69 1.65
C ARG A 615 -2.15 8.55 1.47
N ILE A 616 -1.57 7.43 1.92
CA ILE A 616 -0.13 7.18 1.74
C ILE A 616 0.20 7.02 0.25
N ASN A 617 -0.59 6.24 -0.51
CA ASN A 617 -0.35 6.07 -1.94
C ASN A 617 -0.51 7.36 -2.74
N ASP A 618 -1.42 8.25 -2.37
CA ASP A 618 -1.59 9.55 -3.04
C ASP A 618 -0.45 10.52 -2.72
N VAL A 619 0.05 10.52 -1.47
CA VAL A 619 1.32 11.20 -1.15
C VAL A 619 2.48 10.62 -1.99
N LYS A 620 2.58 9.29 -2.14
CA LYS A 620 3.59 8.65 -3.01
C LYS A 620 3.48 9.08 -4.48
N LYS A 621 2.27 9.15 -5.05
CA LYS A 621 2.03 9.64 -6.43
C LYS A 621 2.48 11.09 -6.58
N THR A 622 2.19 11.93 -5.59
CA THR A 622 2.59 13.35 -5.56
C THR A 622 4.13 13.49 -5.49
N ILE A 623 4.79 12.65 -4.68
CA ILE A 623 6.24 12.59 -4.59
C ILE A 623 6.87 12.22 -5.95
N GLN A 624 6.27 11.29 -6.68
CA GLN A 624 6.71 10.85 -8.01
C GLN A 624 6.26 11.77 -9.17
N GLY A 625 5.54 12.86 -8.89
CA GLY A 625 5.00 13.75 -9.93
C GLY A 625 3.89 13.14 -10.80
N LYS A 626 3.26 12.04 -10.37
CA LYS A 626 2.08 11.44 -11.04
C LYS A 626 0.74 12.02 -10.58
N MET A 627 0.77 12.97 -9.65
CA MET A 627 -0.36 13.75 -9.13
C MET A 627 0.20 15.11 -8.64
N THR A 628 -0.57 16.19 -8.67
CA THR A 628 -0.09 17.50 -8.20
C THR A 628 -0.34 17.71 -6.70
N SER A 629 0.30 18.73 -6.12
CA SER A 629 0.11 19.08 -4.70
C SER A 629 -1.30 19.64 -4.44
N GLU A 630 -1.87 20.35 -5.41
CA GLU A 630 -3.24 20.87 -5.37
C GLU A 630 -4.27 19.74 -5.39
N GLU A 631 -4.03 18.70 -6.21
CA GLU A 631 -4.86 17.49 -6.27
C GLU A 631 -4.84 16.71 -4.94
N LEU A 632 -3.67 16.64 -4.29
CA LEU A 632 -3.52 16.03 -2.97
C LEU A 632 -4.29 16.78 -1.88
N ASP A 633 -4.21 18.12 -1.84
CA ASP A 633 -4.92 18.93 -0.85
C ASP A 633 -6.44 18.87 -1.06
N LEU A 634 -6.90 18.97 -2.31
CA LEU A 634 -8.32 18.84 -2.66
C LEU A 634 -8.89 17.48 -2.21
N LYS A 635 -8.20 16.37 -2.51
CA LYS A 635 -8.60 15.04 -2.01
C LYS A 635 -8.64 14.96 -0.49
N TYR A 636 -7.59 15.42 0.18
CA TYR A 636 -7.51 15.35 1.65
C TYR A 636 -8.63 16.17 2.32
N LYS A 637 -8.89 17.38 1.80
CA LYS A 637 -9.95 18.28 2.24
C LYS A 637 -11.34 17.69 2.03
N LEU A 638 -11.59 17.02 0.89
CA LEU A 638 -12.82 16.29 0.64
C LEU A 638 -13.02 15.14 1.63
N ASN A 639 -12.02 14.27 1.79
CA ASN A 639 -12.10 13.12 2.69
C ASN A 639 -12.32 13.54 4.16
N LYS A 640 -11.72 14.64 4.61
CA LYS A 640 -12.01 15.22 5.93
C LYS A 640 -13.48 15.66 6.07
N LEU A 641 -14.01 16.37 5.06
CA LEU A 641 -15.40 16.85 5.09
C LEU A 641 -16.43 15.72 4.98
N ILE A 642 -16.12 14.64 4.25
CA ILE A 642 -16.92 13.41 4.25
C ILE A 642 -16.98 12.82 5.67
N ASP A 643 -15.84 12.75 6.37
CA ASP A 643 -15.78 12.19 7.72
C ASP A 643 -16.50 13.04 8.76
N ASP A 644 -16.41 14.37 8.67
CA ASP A 644 -17.16 15.27 9.55
C ASP A 644 -18.67 15.21 9.26
N ALA A 645 -19.08 15.04 8.00
CA ALA A 645 -20.48 14.81 7.62
C ALA A 645 -21.00 13.43 8.05
N GLU A 646 -20.20 12.37 7.95
CA GLU A 646 -20.55 11.04 8.46
C GLU A 646 -20.60 10.99 9.99
N LYS A 647 -19.82 11.81 10.72
CA LYS A 647 -19.98 11.98 12.17
C LYS A 647 -21.31 12.67 12.48
N VAL A 648 -21.65 13.74 11.76
CA VAL A 648 -22.93 14.46 11.92
C VAL A 648 -24.12 13.54 11.67
N SER A 649 -24.13 12.75 10.60
CA SER A 649 -25.26 11.87 10.27
C SER A 649 -25.48 10.71 11.26
N LYS A 650 -24.50 10.44 12.14
CA LYS A 650 -24.55 9.41 13.19
C LYS A 650 -24.91 9.96 14.57
N ARG A 651 -25.10 11.27 14.73
CA ARG A 651 -25.49 11.88 16.02
C ARG A 651 -26.96 11.56 16.36
N PRO A 652 -27.33 11.37 17.65
CA PRO A 652 -28.73 11.17 18.05
C PRO A 652 -29.67 12.34 17.70
N ASP A 653 -29.13 13.56 17.63
CA ASP A 653 -29.87 14.78 17.27
C ASP A 653 -30.14 14.91 15.75
N PHE A 654 -29.46 14.17 14.89
CA PHE A 654 -29.62 14.22 13.43
C PHE A 654 -31.06 13.95 12.98
N ASN A 655 -31.74 13.01 13.65
CA ASN A 655 -33.14 12.67 13.39
C ASN A 655 -34.14 13.72 13.92
N LYS A 656 -33.72 14.64 14.80
CA LYS A 656 -34.52 15.79 15.26
C LYS A 656 -34.44 17.01 14.31
N ALA A 657 -33.42 17.09 13.45
CA ALA A 657 -33.25 18.20 12.51
C ALA A 657 -34.42 18.34 11.52
N ALA A 658 -34.53 19.49 10.85
CA ALA A 658 -35.46 19.67 9.73
C ALA A 658 -35.11 18.70 8.58
N GLN A 659 -36.13 18.05 7.99
CA GLN A 659 -35.93 17.01 6.97
C GLN A 659 -35.08 17.47 5.78
N GLN A 660 -35.33 18.69 5.28
CA GLN A 660 -34.53 19.32 4.21
C GLN A 660 -33.03 19.34 4.52
N LYS A 661 -32.63 19.66 5.77
CA LYS A 661 -31.21 19.67 6.17
C LYS A 661 -30.59 18.27 6.08
N ARG A 662 -31.31 17.21 6.49
CA ARG A 662 -30.84 15.82 6.34
C ARG A 662 -30.66 15.45 4.88
N ASP A 663 -31.63 15.78 4.04
CA ASP A 663 -31.61 15.46 2.62
C ASP A 663 -30.48 16.20 1.88
N ASP A 664 -30.21 17.46 2.24
CA ASP A 664 -29.09 18.22 1.69
C ASP A 664 -27.73 17.64 2.12
N LEU A 665 -27.56 17.20 3.38
CA LEU A 665 -26.31 16.55 3.83
C LEU A 665 -26.12 15.18 3.18
N ASN A 666 -27.17 14.37 3.10
CA ASN A 666 -27.13 13.06 2.44
C ASN A 666 -26.80 13.21 0.94
N LYS A 667 -27.37 14.22 0.27
CA LYS A 667 -27.09 14.56 -1.13
C LYS A 667 -25.67 15.11 -1.35
N ALA A 668 -25.14 15.87 -0.40
CA ALA A 668 -23.75 16.31 -0.41
C ALA A 668 -22.77 15.14 -0.24
N LEU A 669 -23.04 14.22 0.71
CA LEU A 669 -22.29 12.98 0.89
C LEU A 669 -22.34 12.07 -0.35
N GLU A 670 -23.50 11.92 -0.97
CA GLU A 670 -23.67 11.15 -2.21
C GLU A 670 -22.89 11.76 -3.39
N LYS A 671 -22.87 13.10 -3.51
CA LYS A 671 -22.06 13.77 -4.54
C LYS A 671 -20.56 13.63 -4.26
N ALA A 672 -20.14 13.76 -3.01
CA ALA A 672 -18.75 13.61 -2.59
C ALA A 672 -18.19 12.22 -2.86
N LYS A 673 -18.99 11.17 -2.61
CA LYS A 673 -18.63 9.76 -2.89
C LYS A 673 -18.62 9.39 -4.38
N LYS A 674 -18.89 10.35 -5.27
CA LYS A 674 -18.94 10.20 -6.74
C LYS A 674 -18.06 11.23 -7.48
N ALA A 675 -17.24 11.98 -6.76
CA ALA A 675 -16.35 12.98 -7.34
C ALA A 675 -15.02 12.32 -7.77
N GLU A 676 -14.80 12.19 -9.08
CA GLU A 676 -13.58 11.59 -9.64
C GLU A 676 -12.58 12.65 -10.14
N THR A 677 -13.08 13.81 -10.60
CA THR A 677 -12.24 14.91 -11.10
C THR A 677 -12.10 16.06 -10.11
N ASN A 678 -10.99 16.80 -10.19
CA ASN A 678 -10.69 17.95 -9.32
C ASN A 678 -11.85 18.96 -9.21
N LYS A 679 -12.57 19.22 -10.31
CA LYS A 679 -13.76 20.10 -10.33
C LYS A 679 -14.94 19.52 -9.54
N GLU A 680 -15.19 18.21 -9.67
CA GLU A 680 -16.25 17.55 -8.90
C GLU A 680 -15.91 17.49 -7.42
N ILE A 681 -14.61 17.35 -7.09
CA ILE A 681 -14.06 17.40 -5.74
C ILE A 681 -14.24 18.81 -5.13
N GLU A 682 -13.86 19.87 -5.86
CA GLU A 682 -14.11 21.28 -5.47
C GLU A 682 -15.60 21.57 -5.24
N GLU A 683 -16.46 21.14 -6.17
CA GLU A 683 -17.90 21.27 -6.01
C GLU A 683 -18.37 20.50 -4.76
N ALA A 684 -17.99 19.23 -4.59
CA ALA A 684 -18.41 18.39 -3.47
C ALA A 684 -17.95 18.95 -2.11
N ILE A 685 -16.73 19.51 -2.03
CA ILE A 685 -16.24 20.27 -0.86
C ILE A 685 -17.22 21.41 -0.53
N SER A 686 -17.63 22.20 -1.52
CA SER A 686 -18.55 23.32 -1.33
C SER A 686 -19.94 22.85 -0.87
N TYR A 687 -20.49 21.78 -1.49
CA TYR A 687 -21.78 21.20 -1.07
C TYR A 687 -21.73 20.63 0.36
N LEU A 688 -20.65 19.94 0.74
CA LEU A 688 -20.47 19.41 2.10
C LEU A 688 -20.33 20.54 3.12
N GLN A 689 -19.53 21.58 2.84
CA GLN A 689 -19.39 22.74 3.74
C GLN A 689 -20.73 23.47 3.95
N ALA A 690 -21.50 23.68 2.88
CA ALA A 690 -22.81 24.32 2.97
C ALA A 690 -23.82 23.48 3.76
N ALA A 691 -23.83 22.16 3.58
CA ALA A 691 -24.72 21.26 4.31
C ALA A 691 -24.31 21.07 5.78
N LEU A 692 -23.02 20.93 6.07
CA LEU A 692 -22.47 20.81 7.43
C LEU A 692 -22.81 22.01 8.31
N LYS A 693 -22.80 23.22 7.76
CA LYS A 693 -23.24 24.45 8.43
C LYS A 693 -24.70 24.39 8.90
N GLY A 694 -25.52 23.51 8.32
CA GLY A 694 -26.86 23.21 8.80
C GLY A 694 -26.93 22.47 10.14
N PHE A 695 -25.82 21.89 10.60
CA PHE A 695 -25.70 21.00 11.78
C PHE A 695 -24.63 21.45 12.79
N GLU A 696 -24.17 22.69 12.68
CA GLU A 696 -23.53 23.40 13.78
C GLU A 696 -24.57 23.50 14.93
N LYS A 697 -24.20 23.06 16.13
CA LYS A 697 -25.04 23.20 17.34
C LYS A 697 -25.06 24.68 17.73
N GLU A 698 -26.22 25.24 18.08
CA GLU A 698 -26.27 26.51 18.82
C GLU A 698 -25.42 26.35 20.09
N SER A 699 -24.58 27.34 20.40
CA SER A 699 -23.68 27.26 21.56
C SER A 699 -24.46 27.29 22.88
N LEU A 700 -23.82 26.94 23.99
CA LEU A 700 -24.46 27.05 25.31
C LEU A 700 -24.82 28.51 25.60
N GLU A 701 -23.98 29.43 25.13
CA GLU A 701 -24.10 30.86 25.19
C GLU A 701 -25.25 31.39 24.31
N ASP A 702 -25.41 30.90 23.08
CA ASP A 702 -26.53 31.25 22.19
C ASP A 702 -27.87 30.75 22.74
N LEU A 703 -27.92 29.50 23.20
CA LEU A 703 -29.12 28.90 23.81
C LEU A 703 -29.50 29.62 25.10
N LEU A 704 -28.52 30.02 25.91
CA LEU A 704 -28.73 30.80 27.12
C LEU A 704 -29.20 32.24 26.82
N ALA A 705 -28.68 32.87 25.75
CA ALA A 705 -29.14 34.16 25.29
C ALA A 705 -30.58 34.10 24.75
N LEU A 706 -30.94 33.05 24.01
CA LEU A 706 -32.31 32.80 23.57
C LEU A 706 -33.24 32.53 24.75
N ALA A 707 -32.86 31.70 25.72
CA ALA A 707 -33.68 31.42 26.90
C ALA A 707 -33.93 32.66 27.76
N LYS A 708 -32.96 33.58 27.86
CA LYS A 708 -33.15 34.90 28.50
C LYS A 708 -34.16 35.75 27.73
N LYS A 709 -34.02 35.88 26.40
CA LYS A 709 -35.00 36.59 25.55
C LYS A 709 -36.41 35.98 25.60
N VAL A 710 -36.52 34.66 25.63
CA VAL A 710 -37.79 33.94 25.78
C VAL A 710 -38.48 34.30 27.11
N LYS A 711 -37.70 34.44 28.19
CA LYS A 711 -38.20 34.88 29.50
C LYS A 711 -38.54 36.38 29.56
N GLU A 712 -37.97 37.19 28.67
CA GLU A 712 -38.21 38.63 28.53
C GLU A 712 -39.41 38.96 27.60
N HIS A 713 -39.85 38.01 26.77
CA HIS A 713 -40.92 38.20 25.78
C HIS A 713 -42.32 38.31 26.41
N GLU A 714 -43.19 39.17 25.89
CA GLU A 714 -44.48 39.50 26.51
C GLU A 714 -45.40 38.28 26.71
N ASP A 715 -45.43 37.33 25.77
CA ASP A 715 -46.25 36.12 25.87
C ASP A 715 -45.73 35.10 26.90
N TYR A 716 -44.53 35.28 27.45
CA TYR A 716 -44.00 34.41 28.50
C TYR A 716 -44.82 34.49 29.80
N LYS A 717 -45.57 35.59 30.00
CA LYS A 717 -46.55 35.71 31.11
C LYS A 717 -47.59 34.58 31.09
N ASP A 718 -47.96 34.09 29.91
CA ASP A 718 -49.06 33.13 29.72
C ASP A 718 -48.60 31.65 29.76
N VAL A 719 -47.29 31.39 29.78
CA VAL A 719 -46.70 30.04 29.90
C VAL A 719 -47.01 29.41 31.27
N GLY A 720 -47.31 28.11 31.30
CA GLY A 720 -47.60 27.35 32.52
C GLY A 720 -46.43 27.26 33.50
N ALA A 721 -46.74 27.23 34.80
CA ALA A 721 -45.76 27.28 35.88
C ALA A 721 -44.65 26.20 35.77
N THR A 722 -45.02 24.97 35.41
CA THR A 722 -44.07 23.85 35.25
C THR A 722 -43.10 24.07 34.09
N GLN A 723 -43.53 24.71 32.99
CA GLN A 723 -42.62 25.02 31.88
C GLN A 723 -41.67 26.18 32.27
N LYS A 724 -42.20 27.22 32.94
CA LYS A 724 -41.39 28.32 33.51
C LYS A 724 -40.30 27.82 34.45
N GLU A 725 -40.65 26.93 35.38
CA GLU A 725 -39.71 26.29 36.30
C GLU A 725 -38.68 25.43 35.55
N SER A 726 -39.09 24.71 34.50
CA SER A 726 -38.17 23.94 33.66
C SER A 726 -37.14 24.82 32.94
N LEU A 727 -37.54 26.00 32.45
CA LEU A 727 -36.62 26.94 31.79
C LEU A 727 -35.69 27.62 32.80
N ASP A 728 -36.20 28.04 33.96
CA ASP A 728 -35.40 28.69 34.99
C ASP A 728 -34.33 27.74 35.57
N ASN A 729 -34.67 26.46 35.78
CA ASN A 729 -33.69 25.45 36.18
C ASN A 729 -32.64 25.19 35.09
N ALA A 730 -33.02 25.17 33.81
CA ALA A 730 -32.08 25.02 32.70
C ALA A 730 -31.16 26.25 32.54
N ILE A 731 -31.68 27.46 32.70
CA ILE A 731 -30.90 28.71 32.74
C ILE A 731 -29.92 28.68 33.92
N ALA A 732 -30.35 28.26 35.12
CA ALA A 732 -29.46 28.15 36.28
C ALA A 732 -28.32 27.15 36.03
N ALA A 733 -28.62 25.97 35.51
CA ALA A 733 -27.62 24.97 35.14
C ALA A 733 -26.60 25.50 34.11
N ALA A 734 -27.06 26.26 33.11
CA ALA A 734 -26.20 26.85 32.09
C ALA A 734 -25.25 27.92 32.63
N ASN A 735 -25.72 28.86 33.46
CA ASN A 735 -24.82 29.85 34.06
C ASN A 735 -23.79 29.16 34.99
N ASN A 736 -24.17 28.11 35.72
CA ASN A 736 -23.26 27.34 36.57
C ASN A 736 -22.19 26.57 35.76
N ALA A 737 -22.58 25.90 34.67
CA ALA A 737 -21.65 25.15 33.82
C ALA A 737 -20.68 26.05 33.02
N LEU A 738 -21.10 27.26 32.67
CA LEU A 738 -20.22 28.29 32.12
C LEU A 738 -19.20 28.77 33.16
N ALA A 739 -19.59 28.87 34.43
CA ALA A 739 -18.71 29.28 35.53
C ALA A 739 -17.74 28.17 36.00
N SER A 740 -18.12 26.89 35.94
CA SER A 740 -17.25 25.77 36.34
C SER A 740 -16.18 25.44 35.30
N GLY A 741 -16.41 25.80 34.03
CA GLY A 741 -15.50 25.52 32.92
C GLY A 741 -15.51 24.06 32.45
N ASN A 742 -16.23 23.15 33.10
CA ASN A 742 -16.27 21.72 32.78
C ASN A 742 -17.12 21.43 31.52
N ASP A 743 -16.50 20.95 30.45
CA ASP A 743 -17.18 20.68 29.18
C ASP A 743 -18.28 19.60 29.27
N THR A 744 -18.19 18.68 30.24
CA THR A 744 -19.25 17.68 30.48
C THR A 744 -20.49 18.33 31.07
N GLU A 745 -20.31 19.25 32.03
CA GLU A 745 -21.42 20.02 32.61
C GLU A 745 -22.04 20.97 31.58
N LYS A 746 -21.23 21.56 30.69
CA LYS A 746 -21.71 22.40 29.60
C LYS A 746 -22.63 21.63 28.65
N GLU A 747 -22.28 20.43 28.20
CA GLU A 747 -23.15 19.65 27.30
C GLU A 747 -24.44 19.18 27.99
N ILE A 748 -24.38 18.85 29.29
CA ILE A 748 -25.58 18.55 30.10
C ILE A 748 -26.49 19.78 30.19
N ALA A 749 -25.96 20.95 30.52
CA ALA A 749 -26.72 22.19 30.61
C ALA A 749 -27.26 22.66 29.24
N ARG A 750 -26.49 22.46 28.16
CA ARG A 750 -26.91 22.72 26.78
C ARG A 750 -28.11 21.86 26.41
N THR A 751 -28.07 20.57 26.76
CA THR A 751 -29.18 19.62 26.58
C THR A 751 -30.40 20.00 27.42
N ALA A 752 -30.20 20.51 28.65
CA ALA A 752 -31.30 20.99 29.49
C ALA A 752 -31.99 22.24 28.88
N LEU A 753 -31.22 23.19 28.35
CA LEU A 753 -31.76 24.35 27.64
C LEU A 753 -32.48 23.97 26.34
N GLU A 754 -31.92 23.06 25.54
CA GLU A 754 -32.60 22.51 24.35
C GLU A 754 -33.96 21.92 24.72
N ASN A 755 -34.02 21.07 25.74
CA ASN A 755 -35.26 20.41 26.17
C ASN A 755 -36.29 21.39 26.77
N ALA A 756 -35.85 22.46 27.43
CA ALA A 756 -36.75 23.49 27.98
C ALA A 756 -37.30 24.42 26.87
N LEU A 757 -36.46 24.80 25.91
CA LEU A 757 -36.84 25.63 24.76
C LEU A 757 -37.74 24.91 23.73
N ASP A 758 -37.82 23.58 23.78
CA ASP A 758 -38.67 22.75 22.91
C ASP A 758 -40.04 22.39 23.54
N GLN A 759 -40.31 22.82 24.78
CA GLN A 759 -41.62 22.60 25.45
C GLN A 759 -42.74 23.41 24.79
N SER A 760 -43.95 22.88 24.71
CA SER A 760 -44.97 23.30 23.73
C SER A 760 -45.38 24.78 23.78
N GLU A 761 -45.32 25.43 24.94
CA GLU A 761 -45.68 26.86 25.08
C GLU A 761 -44.45 27.75 24.89
N ILE A 762 -43.33 27.36 25.50
CA ILE A 762 -42.03 28.04 25.39
C ILE A 762 -41.51 28.03 23.95
N LYS A 763 -41.70 26.92 23.24
CA LYS A 763 -41.25 26.72 21.86
C LYS A 763 -41.89 27.71 20.88
N ALA A 764 -43.17 28.05 21.07
CA ALA A 764 -43.83 29.05 20.24
C ALA A 764 -43.14 30.42 20.34
N ILE A 765 -42.76 30.81 21.56
CA ILE A 765 -42.01 32.05 21.85
C ILE A 765 -40.58 31.96 21.30
N ALA A 766 -39.89 30.83 21.53
CA ALA A 766 -38.54 30.61 21.02
C ALA A 766 -38.47 30.64 19.47
N ASP A 767 -39.47 30.08 18.79
CA ASP A 767 -39.57 30.11 17.33
C ASP A 767 -39.99 31.51 16.80
N LEU A 768 -40.80 32.28 17.54
CA LEU A 768 -41.10 33.69 17.22
C LEU A 768 -39.83 34.56 17.26
N ILE A 769 -39.04 34.44 18.33
CA ILE A 769 -37.76 35.16 18.52
C ILE A 769 -36.73 34.69 17.47
N ARG A 770 -36.55 33.38 17.26
CA ARG A 770 -35.65 32.84 16.22
C ARG A 770 -36.05 33.26 14.81
N SER A 771 -37.34 33.47 14.54
CA SER A 771 -37.82 33.88 13.20
C SER A 771 -37.91 35.39 12.99
N GLY A 772 -37.71 36.21 14.03
CA GLY A 772 -37.79 37.67 13.97
C GLY A 772 -39.19 38.19 13.61
N LYS A 773 -40.25 37.50 14.06
CA LYS A 773 -41.66 37.75 13.69
C LYS A 773 -42.57 38.07 14.88
N GLU A 774 -42.03 38.75 15.88
CA GLU A 774 -42.82 39.39 16.93
C GLU A 774 -43.82 40.36 16.29
N SER A 775 -45.10 40.25 16.65
CA SER A 775 -46.17 40.95 15.93
C SER A 775 -47.44 41.17 16.76
N LYS A 776 -47.39 42.18 17.65
CA LYS A 776 -48.29 43.34 17.47
C LYS A 776 -47.81 44.58 18.22
N ASP A 777 -48.06 45.72 17.57
CA ASP A 777 -47.88 47.07 18.11
C ASP A 777 -48.91 47.37 19.21
N THR A 778 -48.42 47.73 20.40
CA THR A 778 -48.85 48.97 21.07
C THR A 778 -47.72 49.56 21.93
N SER A 779 -47.07 50.62 21.41
CA SER A 779 -46.36 51.70 22.12
C SER A 779 -44.93 52.01 21.62
N LYS A 780 -44.38 53.14 22.09
CA LYS A 780 -43.42 53.98 21.35
C LYS A 780 -41.96 53.58 21.53
N ASP A 781 -41.20 53.84 20.46
CA ASP A 781 -39.73 53.89 20.37
C ASP A 781 -38.96 52.58 20.63
N GLY A 782 -37.96 52.30 19.79
CA GLY A 782 -37.11 51.09 19.89
C GLY A 782 -36.93 50.26 18.60
N LYS A 783 -37.46 50.71 17.45
CA LYS A 783 -37.42 49.94 16.20
C LYS A 783 -36.15 50.22 15.39
N GLU A 784 -35.11 49.40 15.53
CA GLU A 784 -33.94 49.46 14.62
C GLU A 784 -34.29 48.84 13.24
N THR A 785 -35.08 49.58 12.47
CA THR A 785 -35.35 49.27 11.07
C THR A 785 -34.08 49.44 10.25
N VAL A 786 -33.61 48.39 9.57
CA VAL A 786 -32.57 48.52 8.54
C VAL A 786 -33.12 49.37 7.40
N ASN A 787 -32.75 50.65 7.40
CA ASN A 787 -33.37 51.67 6.57
C ASN A 787 -33.14 51.37 5.07
N PRO A 788 -34.19 51.34 4.21
CA PRO A 788 -34.03 51.12 2.77
C PRO A 788 -33.03 52.08 2.10
N LYS A 789 -32.89 53.32 2.60
CA LYS A 789 -31.86 54.27 2.16
C LYS A 789 -30.43 53.77 2.46
N GLN A 790 -30.18 53.23 3.65
CA GLN A 790 -28.88 52.62 4.01
C GLN A 790 -28.56 51.37 3.17
N ILE A 791 -29.56 50.62 2.72
CA ILE A 791 -29.35 49.48 1.82
C ILE A 791 -28.90 49.98 0.44
N ILE A 792 -29.56 51.02 -0.10
CA ILE A 792 -29.16 51.66 -1.36
C ILE A 792 -27.74 52.25 -1.24
N GLU A 793 -27.45 52.99 -0.16
CA GLU A 793 -26.12 53.56 0.12
C GLU A 793 -25.03 52.47 0.19
N LYS A 794 -25.30 51.33 0.84
CA LYS A 794 -24.39 50.16 0.88
C LYS A 794 -24.19 49.51 -0.49
N VAL A 795 -25.19 49.48 -1.37
CA VAL A 795 -25.01 48.97 -2.74
C VAL A 795 -24.23 49.97 -3.59
N ILE A 796 -24.49 51.28 -3.47
CA ILE A 796 -23.72 52.34 -4.16
C ILE A 796 -22.23 52.27 -3.74
N ALA A 797 -21.94 52.13 -2.43
CA ALA A 797 -20.58 51.99 -1.93
C ALA A 797 -19.84 50.73 -2.46
N ASN A 798 -20.59 49.71 -2.91
CA ASN A 798 -20.04 48.48 -3.48
C ASN A 798 -20.14 48.41 -5.03
N ASP A 799 -20.73 49.42 -5.68
CA ASP A 799 -20.94 49.45 -7.14
C ASP A 799 -19.61 49.33 -7.90
N GLN A 800 -18.59 50.09 -7.48
CA GLN A 800 -17.26 50.05 -8.08
C GLN A 800 -16.64 48.64 -8.00
N THR A 801 -16.82 47.94 -6.88
CA THR A 801 -16.36 46.55 -6.68
C THR A 801 -17.12 45.56 -7.56
N LEU A 802 -18.45 45.70 -7.66
CA LEU A 802 -19.28 44.83 -8.51
C LEU A 802 -18.97 45.06 -10.00
N LYS A 803 -18.80 46.31 -10.43
CA LYS A 803 -18.43 46.69 -11.81
C LYS A 803 -16.99 46.31 -12.18
N ALA A 804 -16.09 46.27 -11.21
CA ALA A 804 -14.75 45.72 -11.40
C ALA A 804 -14.76 44.19 -11.57
N SER A 805 -15.81 43.48 -11.14
CA SER A 805 -15.89 42.03 -11.19
C SER A 805 -16.34 41.46 -12.55
N GLU A 806 -15.94 40.22 -12.82
CA GLU A 806 -16.38 39.44 -13.98
C GLU A 806 -17.90 39.30 -14.07
N LYS A 807 -18.59 39.24 -12.91
CA LYS A 807 -20.05 39.09 -12.83
C LYS A 807 -20.78 40.21 -13.59
N TYR A 808 -20.27 41.44 -13.53
CA TYR A 808 -20.78 42.57 -14.30
C TYR A 808 -20.13 42.65 -15.69
N LYS A 809 -18.79 42.65 -15.76
CA LYS A 809 -18.02 42.85 -17.00
C LYS A 809 -18.42 41.90 -18.12
N LYS A 810 -18.59 40.61 -17.82
CA LYS A 810 -18.90 39.57 -18.81
C LYS A 810 -20.38 39.23 -18.94
N ALA A 811 -21.28 39.92 -18.23
CA ALA A 811 -22.72 39.69 -18.34
C ALA A 811 -23.28 40.03 -19.74
N GLN A 812 -24.55 39.71 -19.98
CA GLN A 812 -25.31 40.29 -21.08
C GLN A 812 -25.46 41.81 -20.88
N LYS A 813 -25.37 42.60 -21.96
CA LYS A 813 -25.50 44.06 -21.92
C LYS A 813 -26.85 44.49 -21.36
N SER A 814 -27.92 43.78 -21.70
CA SER A 814 -29.28 44.01 -21.18
C SER A 814 -29.36 43.93 -19.65
N LEU A 815 -28.54 43.08 -19.03
CA LEU A 815 -28.50 42.89 -17.57
C LEU A 815 -27.63 43.96 -16.89
N ARG A 816 -26.52 44.39 -17.52
CA ARG A 816 -25.78 45.59 -17.09
C ARG A 816 -26.67 46.83 -17.15
N ASP A 817 -27.27 47.10 -18.31
CA ASP A 817 -28.16 48.25 -18.54
C ASP A 817 -29.32 48.28 -17.51
N ALA A 818 -29.84 47.11 -17.13
CA ALA A 818 -30.88 46.99 -16.10
C ALA A 818 -30.36 47.29 -14.68
N TYR A 819 -29.15 46.82 -14.32
CA TYR A 819 -28.50 47.13 -13.05
C TYR A 819 -28.13 48.62 -12.95
N ASP A 820 -27.49 49.19 -13.96
CA ASP A 820 -27.14 50.62 -13.99
C ASP A 820 -28.37 51.52 -13.90
N LYS A 821 -29.45 51.16 -14.60
CA LYS A 821 -30.71 51.89 -14.52
C LYS A 821 -31.36 51.77 -13.14
N ALA A 822 -31.32 50.60 -12.52
CA ALA A 822 -31.84 50.43 -11.15
C ALA A 822 -31.00 51.22 -10.13
N LEU A 823 -29.67 51.24 -10.30
CA LEU A 823 -28.73 51.97 -9.46
C LEU A 823 -28.93 53.49 -9.59
N LEU A 824 -29.06 53.99 -10.82
CA LEU A 824 -29.36 55.39 -11.09
C LEU A 824 -30.71 55.80 -10.47
N GLN A 825 -31.76 55.01 -10.70
CA GLN A 825 -33.09 55.28 -10.13
C GLN A 825 -33.09 55.27 -8.59
N ALA A 826 -32.35 54.35 -7.96
CA ALA A 826 -32.17 54.35 -6.51
C ALA A 826 -31.35 55.56 -6.02
N SER A 827 -30.30 55.95 -6.74
CA SER A 827 -29.45 57.10 -6.44
C SER A 827 -30.20 58.43 -6.57
N GLU A 828 -31.11 58.55 -7.55
CA GLU A 828 -32.01 59.71 -7.71
C GLU A 828 -33.08 59.79 -6.62
N LEU A 829 -33.39 58.70 -5.92
CA LEU A 829 -34.40 58.65 -4.86
C LEU A 829 -33.81 58.97 -3.48
N ILE A 830 -32.57 58.58 -3.19
CA ILE A 830 -31.92 58.92 -1.91
C ILE A 830 -31.53 60.41 -1.79
N ASN A 831 -31.47 61.12 -2.92
CA ASN A 831 -31.08 62.53 -3.06
C ASN A 831 -32.26 63.50 -3.27
N LYS A 832 -33.48 63.11 -2.88
CA LYS A 832 -34.67 63.96 -2.88
C LYS A 832 -35.21 64.08 -1.46
N ASP A 833 -35.58 65.30 -1.07
CA ASP A 833 -35.83 65.64 0.34
C ASP A 833 -37.17 65.13 0.90
N ASP A 834 -38.09 64.65 0.04
CA ASP A 834 -39.40 64.12 0.43
C ASP A 834 -39.77 62.87 -0.40
N VAL A 835 -39.13 61.73 -0.07
CA VAL A 835 -39.38 60.43 -0.72
C VAL A 835 -39.95 59.43 0.26
N LYS A 836 -41.06 58.80 -0.14
CA LYS A 836 -41.79 57.82 0.66
C LYS A 836 -40.98 56.53 0.81
N GLU A 837 -40.94 55.99 2.02
CA GLU A 837 -40.21 54.76 2.35
C GLU A 837 -40.57 53.57 1.45
N LYS A 838 -41.85 53.46 1.04
CA LYS A 838 -42.33 52.46 0.08
C LYS A 838 -41.60 52.52 -1.26
N ASP A 839 -41.31 53.72 -1.76
CA ASP A 839 -40.67 53.93 -3.06
C ASP A 839 -39.15 53.71 -2.97
N LEU A 840 -38.54 54.11 -1.85
CA LEU A 840 -37.17 53.72 -1.50
C LEU A 840 -37.00 52.19 -1.42
N LYS A 841 -37.92 51.48 -0.73
CA LYS A 841 -37.86 50.02 -0.66
C LYS A 841 -38.09 49.37 -2.03
N ALA A 842 -39.04 49.86 -2.82
CA ALA A 842 -39.28 49.36 -4.17
C ALA A 842 -38.08 49.60 -5.11
N ALA A 843 -37.26 50.64 -4.88
CA ALA A 843 -35.99 50.83 -5.58
C ALA A 843 -34.90 49.89 -5.08
N SER A 844 -34.75 49.73 -3.75
CA SER A 844 -33.81 48.80 -3.12
C SER A 844 -34.04 47.35 -3.59
N ASP A 845 -35.29 46.87 -3.57
CA ASP A 845 -35.66 45.51 -3.97
C ASP A 845 -35.33 45.26 -5.47
N LYS A 846 -35.57 46.26 -6.34
CA LYS A 846 -35.20 46.20 -7.77
C LYS A 846 -33.69 46.18 -7.99
N LEU A 847 -32.95 47.01 -7.25
CA LEU A 847 -31.49 47.12 -7.36
C LEU A 847 -30.80 45.81 -6.97
N ILE A 848 -31.23 45.17 -5.88
CA ILE A 848 -30.74 43.85 -5.45
C ILE A 848 -31.10 42.79 -6.50
N ALA A 849 -32.35 42.77 -7.00
CA ALA A 849 -32.77 41.82 -8.02
C ALA A 849 -31.95 41.95 -9.33
N ALA A 850 -31.65 43.18 -9.76
CA ALA A 850 -30.81 43.41 -10.94
C ALA A 850 -29.34 42.98 -10.72
N ALA A 851 -28.76 43.26 -9.53
CA ALA A 851 -27.41 42.82 -9.17
C ALA A 851 -27.29 41.28 -9.16
N HIS A 852 -28.33 40.58 -8.69
CA HIS A 852 -28.38 39.11 -8.70
C HIS A 852 -28.60 38.53 -10.10
N ALA A 853 -29.30 39.24 -10.99
CA ALA A 853 -29.58 38.80 -12.35
C ALA A 853 -28.33 38.75 -13.26
N LEU A 854 -27.32 39.59 -12.99
CA LEU A 854 -26.03 39.61 -13.71
C LEU A 854 -25.41 38.21 -13.81
N ASP A 855 -24.99 37.83 -15.02
CA ASP A 855 -24.63 36.46 -15.40
C ASP A 855 -23.19 36.27 -15.93
N GLY A 856 -22.34 37.29 -15.83
CA GLY A 856 -20.95 37.21 -16.29
C GLY A 856 -20.10 36.20 -15.52
N ASP A 857 -20.52 35.85 -14.30
CA ASP A 857 -19.94 34.77 -13.47
C ASP A 857 -20.07 33.39 -14.13
N LYS A 858 -21.04 33.21 -15.04
CA LYS A 858 -21.26 31.96 -15.79
C LYS A 858 -20.49 31.91 -17.12
N PHE A 859 -19.88 33.02 -17.57
CA PHE A 859 -19.24 33.11 -18.89
C PHE A 859 -18.16 32.03 -19.07
N LYS A 860 -17.22 31.93 -18.14
CA LYS A 860 -16.08 30.99 -18.22
C LYS A 860 -16.53 29.52 -18.29
N ALA A 861 -17.61 29.18 -17.57
CA ALA A 861 -18.18 27.83 -17.58
C ALA A 861 -18.83 27.52 -18.95
N ARG A 862 -19.65 28.43 -19.49
CA ARG A 862 -20.32 28.23 -20.78
C ARG A 862 -19.35 28.27 -21.97
N LEU A 863 -18.30 29.08 -21.91
CA LEU A 863 -17.25 29.09 -22.93
C LEU A 863 -16.55 27.73 -23.00
N LYS A 864 -16.19 27.17 -21.84
CA LYS A 864 -15.58 25.84 -21.77
C LYS A 864 -16.53 24.74 -22.28
N GLU A 865 -17.81 24.81 -21.92
CA GLU A 865 -18.84 23.90 -22.46
C GLU A 865 -18.96 24.00 -23.99
N LEU A 866 -18.98 25.22 -24.55
CA LEU A 866 -19.02 25.46 -25.99
C LEU A 866 -17.78 24.92 -26.70
N GLN A 867 -16.58 25.17 -26.15
CA GLN A 867 -15.30 24.65 -26.65
C GLN A 867 -15.30 23.11 -26.67
N ASP A 868 -15.69 22.46 -25.57
CA ASP A 868 -15.67 21.00 -25.45
C ASP A 868 -16.75 20.34 -26.32
N ASN A 869 -17.94 20.94 -26.42
CA ASN A 869 -18.99 20.48 -27.31
C ASN A 869 -18.58 20.62 -28.79
N PHE A 870 -17.98 21.75 -29.17
CA PHE A 870 -17.43 21.93 -30.52
C PHE A 870 -16.36 20.89 -30.81
N ALA A 871 -15.36 20.72 -29.93
CA ALA A 871 -14.29 19.73 -30.12
C ALA A 871 -14.83 18.30 -30.33
N LYS A 872 -15.81 17.88 -29.52
CA LYS A 872 -16.48 16.55 -29.63
C LYS A 872 -17.31 16.37 -30.90
N ASN A 873 -17.84 17.44 -31.48
CA ASN A 873 -18.79 17.38 -32.61
C ASN A 873 -18.27 18.00 -33.92
N LYS A 874 -17.05 18.54 -33.94
CA LYS A 874 -16.41 19.21 -35.09
C LYS A 874 -16.40 18.38 -36.38
N SER A 875 -16.40 17.05 -36.26
CA SER A 875 -16.52 16.11 -37.38
C SER A 875 -17.91 16.09 -38.04
N LYS A 876 -18.98 16.39 -37.28
CA LYS A 876 -20.39 16.36 -37.72
C LYS A 876 -20.79 17.59 -38.53
N ILE A 877 -20.11 18.72 -38.35
CA ILE A 877 -20.33 19.96 -39.14
C ILE A 877 -19.71 19.78 -40.52
N THR A 878 -20.44 19.19 -41.47
CA THR A 878 -19.90 18.77 -42.78
C THR A 878 -19.32 19.93 -43.59
N ASP A 879 -19.93 21.12 -43.50
CA ASP A 879 -19.45 22.36 -44.10
C ASP A 879 -18.11 22.79 -43.49
N LYS A 880 -17.03 22.65 -44.27
CA LYS A 880 -15.67 22.95 -43.81
C LYS A 880 -15.43 24.45 -43.57
N THR A 881 -16.13 25.34 -44.27
CA THR A 881 -15.98 26.78 -44.11
C THR A 881 -16.63 27.21 -42.80
N LYS A 882 -17.92 26.88 -42.60
CA LYS A 882 -18.61 27.17 -41.33
C LYS A 882 -17.92 26.55 -40.11
N ARG A 883 -17.32 25.37 -40.27
CA ARG A 883 -16.51 24.71 -39.24
C ARG A 883 -15.23 25.50 -38.90
N SER A 884 -14.57 26.11 -39.89
CA SER A 884 -13.41 26.99 -39.68
C SER A 884 -13.82 28.31 -39.02
N ASP A 885 -14.89 28.93 -39.54
CA ASP A 885 -15.42 30.21 -39.02
C ASP A 885 -15.86 30.07 -37.55
N LEU A 886 -16.45 28.93 -37.17
CA LEU A 886 -16.81 28.62 -35.78
C LEU A 886 -15.59 28.36 -34.90
N GLU A 887 -14.55 27.69 -35.40
CA GLU A 887 -13.31 27.49 -34.64
C GLU A 887 -12.61 28.82 -34.33
N GLU A 888 -12.56 29.73 -35.31
CA GLU A 888 -12.01 31.07 -35.12
C GLU A 888 -12.87 31.94 -34.18
N LYS A 889 -14.21 31.89 -34.31
CA LYS A 889 -15.13 32.60 -33.42
C LYS A 889 -15.09 32.08 -31.98
N ILE A 890 -15.00 30.76 -31.77
CA ILE A 890 -14.87 30.17 -30.44
C ILE A 890 -13.54 30.59 -29.79
N LYS A 891 -12.45 30.62 -30.55
CA LYS A 891 -11.14 31.11 -30.07
C LYS A 891 -11.14 32.62 -29.79
N ALA A 892 -11.94 33.41 -30.51
CA ALA A 892 -12.08 34.84 -30.25
C ALA A 892 -12.75 35.15 -28.89
N LEU A 893 -13.51 34.20 -28.31
CA LEU A 893 -14.11 34.34 -26.98
C LEU A 893 -13.13 34.17 -25.82
N ASP A 894 -11.91 33.67 -26.07
CA ASP A 894 -10.82 33.65 -25.08
C ASP A 894 -10.26 35.07 -24.80
N ASN A 895 -10.74 36.10 -25.52
CA ASN A 895 -10.41 37.51 -25.29
C ASN A 895 -10.98 38.02 -23.96
N GLU A 896 -10.18 38.75 -23.18
CA GLU A 896 -10.58 39.35 -21.91
C GLU A 896 -11.82 40.25 -22.04
N ASN A 897 -12.01 40.90 -23.19
CA ASN A 897 -13.16 41.79 -23.46
C ASN A 897 -14.43 41.06 -23.94
N ALA A 898 -14.40 39.74 -24.19
CA ALA A 898 -15.57 38.99 -24.64
C ALA A 898 -16.66 38.90 -23.56
N THR A 899 -17.94 39.02 -23.97
CA THR A 899 -19.11 39.09 -23.10
C THR A 899 -20.10 37.94 -23.37
N MET A 900 -21.06 37.73 -22.47
CA MET A 900 -22.09 36.70 -22.63
C MET A 900 -22.90 36.86 -23.94
N ASP A 901 -23.08 38.09 -24.43
CA ASP A 901 -23.77 38.32 -25.71
C ASP A 901 -22.99 37.71 -26.89
N ASP A 902 -21.66 37.88 -26.90
CA ASP A 902 -20.77 37.29 -27.91
C ASP A 902 -20.81 35.76 -27.83
N LEU A 903 -20.72 35.23 -26.61
CA LEU A 903 -20.78 33.79 -26.33
C LEU A 903 -22.10 33.18 -26.82
N LEU A 904 -23.23 33.82 -26.50
CA LEU A 904 -24.56 33.39 -26.93
C LEU A 904 -24.72 33.45 -28.46
N ALA A 905 -24.11 34.43 -29.13
CA ALA A 905 -24.09 34.50 -30.59
C ALA A 905 -23.31 33.33 -31.22
N VAL A 906 -22.17 32.93 -30.64
CA VAL A 906 -21.40 31.77 -31.13
C VAL A 906 -22.06 30.43 -30.76
N GLU A 907 -22.65 30.31 -29.57
CA GLU A 907 -23.51 29.18 -29.20
C GLU A 907 -24.65 28.98 -30.21
N LYS A 908 -25.32 30.07 -30.61
CA LYS A 908 -26.40 30.05 -31.60
C LYS A 908 -25.88 29.61 -32.98
N ALA A 909 -24.79 30.19 -33.46
CA ALA A 909 -24.18 29.81 -34.73
C ALA A 909 -23.71 28.34 -34.75
N TYR A 910 -23.22 27.83 -33.61
CA TYR A 910 -22.86 26.42 -33.45
C TYR A 910 -24.08 25.49 -33.47
N LYS A 911 -25.18 25.88 -32.82
CA LYS A 911 -26.47 25.15 -32.87
C LYS A 911 -27.04 25.14 -34.30
N GLU A 912 -26.99 26.26 -35.01
CA GLU A 912 -27.41 26.35 -36.42
C GLU A 912 -26.54 25.51 -37.36
N ALA A 913 -25.22 25.42 -37.12
CA ALA A 913 -24.30 24.61 -37.90
C ALA A 913 -24.30 23.10 -37.56
N THR A 914 -24.94 22.70 -36.45
CA THR A 914 -25.10 21.29 -36.04
C THR A 914 -26.52 20.75 -36.25
N ALA A 915 -27.49 21.61 -36.58
CA ALA A 915 -28.80 21.19 -37.06
C ALA A 915 -28.67 20.49 -38.42
N VAL A 916 -29.05 19.21 -38.49
CA VAL A 916 -28.94 18.40 -39.71
C VAL A 916 -29.95 18.88 -40.75
N THR A 917 -29.47 19.33 -41.91
CA THR A 917 -30.31 19.53 -43.09
C THR A 917 -30.76 18.18 -43.64
N GLY A 918 -31.90 17.69 -43.13
CA GLY A 918 -32.70 16.71 -43.86
C GLY A 918 -33.13 17.29 -45.21
N SER A 919 -33.22 16.44 -46.23
CA SER A 919 -33.52 16.87 -47.60
C SER A 919 -34.91 17.50 -47.72
N GLN A 920 -35.07 18.41 -48.68
CA GLN A 920 -36.38 18.68 -49.31
C GLN A 920 -36.84 17.36 -50.01
N THR A 921 -38.12 17.04 -50.21
CA THR A 921 -39.31 17.90 -50.30
C THR A 921 -40.56 17.21 -49.64
N PRO A 922 -41.86 17.40 -49.99
CA PRO A 922 -42.90 17.67 -48.99
C PRO A 922 -43.87 16.48 -48.71
N VAL A 923 -45.07 16.81 -48.18
CA VAL A 923 -46.29 15.99 -47.96
C VAL A 923 -46.55 15.53 -46.52
N GLN A 924 -47.13 16.45 -45.74
CA GLN A 924 -48.46 16.31 -45.11
C GLN A 924 -48.99 14.89 -44.81
N GLY A 925 -49.03 14.52 -43.54
CA GLY A 925 -49.79 13.38 -43.01
C GLY A 925 -50.04 13.53 -41.51
N SER A 926 -51.30 13.46 -41.06
CA SER A 926 -51.71 13.68 -39.66
C SER A 926 -52.51 12.49 -39.12
N THR A 927 -52.66 12.43 -37.79
CA THR A 927 -53.36 11.42 -36.97
C THR A 927 -52.86 9.98 -37.06
N SER A 928 -53.03 9.12 -36.04
CA SER A 928 -53.82 9.29 -34.80
C SER A 928 -53.06 8.90 -33.53
N THR A 929 -53.46 9.54 -32.42
CA THR A 929 -53.18 9.13 -31.04
C THR A 929 -53.88 7.84 -30.63
N THR A 930 -53.33 7.15 -29.62
CA THR A 930 -54.12 6.40 -28.63
C THR A 930 -53.63 6.78 -27.22
N THR A 931 -54.53 7.12 -26.31
CA THR A 931 -54.23 7.61 -24.96
C THR A 931 -54.54 6.57 -23.87
N LYS A 932 -53.98 6.77 -22.67
CA LYS A 932 -54.68 6.50 -21.42
C LYS A 932 -54.58 7.73 -20.50
N SER A 933 -55.75 8.29 -20.18
CA SER A 933 -56.03 9.29 -19.14
C SER A 933 -56.15 8.60 -17.76
N VAL A 934 -56.54 9.18 -16.62
CA VAL A 934 -57.41 10.33 -16.20
C VAL A 934 -56.99 10.70 -14.74
N PRO A 935 -57.41 11.82 -14.09
CA PRO A 935 -57.84 13.17 -14.53
C PRO A 935 -56.69 14.21 -14.39
N GLY A 936 -56.80 15.50 -14.75
CA GLY A 936 -57.96 16.38 -14.99
C GLY A 936 -58.15 17.34 -13.80
N THR A 937 -57.80 18.63 -13.90
CA THR A 937 -58.49 19.61 -14.76
C THR A 937 -57.57 20.56 -15.56
N THR A 938 -57.94 20.77 -16.82
CA THR A 938 -57.60 21.95 -17.65
C THR A 938 -58.86 22.84 -17.71
N THR A 939 -58.94 24.05 -18.27
CA THR A 939 -58.43 24.71 -19.51
C THR A 939 -58.34 26.25 -19.25
N THR A 940 -58.23 27.24 -20.16
CA THR A 940 -58.49 27.44 -21.62
C THR A 940 -57.68 28.70 -22.08
N THR A 941 -56.85 28.70 -23.15
CA THR A 941 -57.13 29.08 -24.58
C THR A 941 -57.61 30.55 -24.78
N THR A 942 -57.36 31.30 -25.88
CA THR A 942 -56.65 31.14 -27.18
C THR A 942 -56.42 32.54 -27.85
N PRO A 943 -55.67 32.69 -28.97
CA PRO A 943 -55.27 33.99 -29.54
C PRO A 943 -56.10 34.47 -30.77
N VAL A 944 -55.82 35.70 -31.24
CA VAL A 944 -56.26 36.29 -32.53
C VAL A 944 -55.08 37.07 -33.16
N THR A 945 -54.28 36.50 -34.07
CA THR A 945 -54.32 36.57 -35.56
C THR A 945 -54.22 37.95 -36.25
N THR A 946 -53.24 38.06 -37.18
CA THR A 946 -53.22 38.87 -38.45
C THR A 946 -53.13 40.42 -38.33
N THR A 947 -52.56 41.23 -39.25
CA THR A 947 -51.81 41.03 -40.54
C THR A 947 -51.07 42.31 -40.98
N LYS A 948 -49.94 42.20 -41.73
CA LYS A 948 -49.42 43.15 -42.77
C LYS A 948 -49.09 44.62 -42.32
N LYS A 949 -48.28 45.48 -42.97
CA LYS A 949 -47.53 45.49 -44.26
C LYS A 949 -46.45 46.64 -44.23
N VAL A 950 -45.25 46.46 -44.82
CA VAL A 950 -44.55 47.38 -45.80
C VAL A 950 -44.16 48.85 -45.41
N PRO A 951 -43.06 49.49 -45.93
CA PRO A 951 -41.75 49.03 -46.49
C PRO A 951 -40.52 49.99 -46.16
N ALA A 952 -39.50 50.03 -47.05
CA ALA A 952 -38.56 51.16 -47.35
C ALA A 952 -37.37 51.44 -46.37
N THR A 953 -36.20 52.02 -46.69
CA THR A 953 -35.38 52.36 -47.91
C THR A 953 -34.02 52.97 -47.43
N ILE A 954 -32.81 52.90 -48.04
CA ILE A 954 -32.13 52.07 -49.08
C ILE A 954 -30.60 52.00 -48.71
N THR A 955 -29.78 51.34 -49.54
CA THR A 955 -28.29 51.45 -49.72
C THR A 955 -27.89 52.74 -50.49
N PRO A 956 -26.60 53.08 -50.82
CA PRO A 956 -25.34 52.30 -50.82
C PRO A 956 -24.07 53.07 -50.31
N GLY A 957 -22.87 52.53 -50.59
CA GLY A 957 -21.64 53.33 -50.78
C GLY A 957 -20.40 52.85 -50.00
N SER A 958 -19.25 52.74 -50.67
CA SER A 958 -17.94 52.45 -50.05
C SER A 958 -16.82 53.26 -50.68
N ILE A 959 -16.05 54.02 -49.88
CA ILE A 959 -14.89 54.82 -50.32
C ILE A 959 -13.75 54.78 -49.28
N VAL A 960 -12.62 54.23 -49.70
CA VAL A 960 -11.21 54.68 -49.53
C VAL A 960 -10.78 55.47 -48.26
N ARG A 961 -9.98 54.80 -47.41
CA ARG A 961 -8.58 55.11 -46.95
C ARG A 961 -8.18 56.52 -46.41
N THR A 962 -7.16 56.52 -45.52
CA THR A 962 -6.35 57.66 -44.98
C THR A 962 -6.98 58.48 -43.83
N GLY A 963 -6.22 59.09 -42.89
CA GLY A 963 -4.83 58.84 -42.47
C GLY A 963 -4.02 60.03 -41.92
N ILE A 964 -3.07 59.74 -40.99
CA ILE A 964 -1.76 60.42 -40.76
C ILE A 964 -1.67 61.63 -39.77
N LYS A 965 -0.61 61.59 -38.90
CA LYS A 965 0.02 62.63 -38.05
C LYS A 965 -0.77 63.16 -36.81
N SER A 966 -0.18 63.53 -35.66
CA SER A 966 1.19 63.39 -35.06
C SER A 966 1.12 63.81 -33.56
N ILE A 967 2.15 63.94 -32.69
CA ILE A 967 3.63 64.03 -32.80
C ILE A 967 4.35 63.65 -31.45
N VAL A 968 5.70 63.55 -31.49
CA VAL A 968 6.78 63.64 -30.43
C VAL A 968 6.43 63.64 -28.91
N GLY A 969 7.20 62.96 -28.04
CA GLY A 969 8.37 62.07 -28.26
C GLY A 969 9.35 61.94 -27.06
N VAL A 970 10.58 61.45 -27.33
CA VAL A 970 11.76 61.31 -26.42
C VAL A 970 11.67 60.17 -25.38
N ALA A 971 12.24 58.98 -25.62
CA ALA A 971 13.62 58.49 -25.29
C ALA A 971 13.83 58.17 -23.78
N VAL A 972 14.47 57.06 -23.37
CA VAL A 972 15.89 56.63 -23.58
C VAL A 972 16.02 55.14 -23.99
N VAL A 973 17.23 54.71 -24.39
CA VAL A 973 17.56 53.40 -25.02
C VAL A 973 18.72 52.67 -24.31
N LEU A 974 18.66 51.32 -24.22
CA LEU A 974 19.72 50.27 -24.11
C LEU A 974 18.95 48.92 -23.89
N VAL A 975 19.05 47.80 -24.64
CA VAL A 975 20.10 47.15 -25.49
C VAL A 975 21.28 46.71 -24.61
N VAL A 976 21.70 45.43 -24.47
CA VAL A 976 21.90 44.24 -25.35
C VAL A 976 21.51 42.95 -24.57
N ALA A 977 21.17 41.74 -25.09
CA ALA A 977 20.52 41.22 -26.32
C ALA A 977 20.38 39.65 -26.17
N LEU A 978 20.17 38.91 -27.28
CA LEU A 978 20.08 37.42 -27.43
C LEU A 978 18.79 36.74 -26.90
N GLY A 979 18.20 35.75 -27.59
CA GLY A 979 18.55 35.20 -28.91
C GLY A 979 17.89 33.87 -29.28
N ALA A 980 16.55 33.81 -29.38
CA ALA A 980 15.79 32.62 -29.78
C ALA A 980 14.37 33.01 -30.27
N TYR A 981 13.66 32.28 -31.13
CA TYR A 981 14.02 31.27 -32.15
C TYR A 981 12.84 31.18 -33.11
N ALA A 982 13.06 31.05 -34.43
CA ALA A 982 11.99 31.11 -35.43
C ALA A 982 11.97 29.87 -36.34
N LEU A 983 10.83 29.18 -36.41
CA LEU A 983 10.59 28.17 -37.44
C LEU A 983 9.13 28.16 -37.94
N THR A 984 8.97 28.65 -39.16
CA THR A 984 7.93 28.25 -40.12
C THR A 984 8.67 27.71 -41.35
N GLY A 985 8.15 26.84 -42.24
CA GLY A 985 6.87 26.15 -42.32
C GLY A 985 6.55 25.79 -43.79
N LYS A 986 5.72 24.75 -44.05
CA LYS A 986 5.43 24.12 -45.39
C LYS A 986 6.60 23.24 -45.89
N SER A 987 6.44 22.15 -46.67
CA SER A 987 5.38 21.59 -47.53
C SER A 987 5.17 20.06 -47.26
N LYS A 988 4.12 19.32 -47.64
CA LYS A 988 3.00 19.36 -48.63
C LYS A 988 3.26 18.58 -49.96
N LYS A 989 2.35 17.62 -50.24
CA LYS A 989 2.35 16.52 -51.27
C LYS A 989 3.25 15.33 -50.91
N LYS A 990 2.85 14.04 -50.91
CA LYS A 990 1.79 13.21 -51.58
C LYS A 990 2.30 12.53 -52.85
N ASP A 991 2.38 11.20 -52.80
CA ASP A 991 1.96 10.14 -53.76
C ASP A 991 2.55 8.78 -53.24
N GLU A 992 2.07 7.57 -53.52
CA GLU A 992 0.70 7.02 -53.65
C GLU A 992 0.76 5.48 -53.37
N ASN A 993 -0.40 4.79 -53.22
CA ASN A 993 -0.72 3.33 -53.30
C ASN A 993 0.40 2.23 -53.19
N GLU A 994 0.25 1.08 -52.53
CA GLU A 994 -0.87 0.09 -52.49
C GLU A 994 -0.99 -0.60 -51.09
N LYS A 995 -2.16 -1.03 -50.59
CA LYS A 995 -2.86 -2.33 -50.81
C LYS A 995 -1.93 -3.56 -50.76
N THR A 996 -2.24 -4.70 -50.13
CA THR A 996 -3.37 -5.18 -49.29
C THR A 996 -2.85 -6.38 -48.44
N GLN A 997 -3.56 -7.08 -47.54
CA GLN A 997 -5.00 -7.21 -47.21
C GLN A 997 -5.18 -7.68 -45.75
N ARG A 998 -6.43 -7.85 -45.29
CA ARG A 998 -6.84 -8.91 -44.35
C ARG A 998 -7.97 -9.71 -44.98
N ARG A 999 -8.04 -11.03 -44.73
CA ARG A 999 -9.25 -11.83 -44.96
C ARG A 999 -9.49 -12.75 -43.77
N ASN A 1000 -10.68 -12.63 -43.20
CA ASN A 1000 -11.38 -13.76 -42.59
C ASN A 1000 -12.28 -14.35 -43.68
N ASP A 1001 -12.41 -15.68 -43.73
CA ASP A 1001 -13.60 -16.42 -44.15
C ASP A 1001 -13.46 -17.79 -43.43
N ASN A 1002 -14.25 -18.10 -42.41
CA ASN A 1002 -15.63 -18.64 -42.40
C ASN A 1002 -15.78 -20.11 -42.86
N GLU A 1003 -15.86 -20.99 -41.85
CA GLU A 1003 -16.67 -22.22 -41.76
C GLU A 1003 -16.49 -23.39 -42.76
N ILE A 1004 -17.16 -24.51 -42.41
CA ILE A 1004 -17.39 -25.74 -43.19
C ILE A 1004 -16.19 -26.67 -43.44
N LYS A 1005 -15.68 -27.30 -42.38
CA LYS A 1005 -15.85 -28.74 -42.14
C LYS A 1005 -15.48 -29.18 -40.73
#